data_AF-A0A9X2KUE7-F1
#
_entry.id   AF-A0A9X2KUE7-F1
#
_cell.length_a   1.000
_cell.length_b   1.000
_cell.length_c   1.000
_cell.angle_alpha   90.00
_cell.angle_beta   90.00
_cell.angle_gamma   90.00
#
_symmetry.space_group_name_H-M   'P 1'
#
loop_
_entity.id
_entity.type
_entity.pdbx_description
1 polymer ?
#
loop_
_entity_poly.entity_id
_entity_poly.type
_entity_poly.pdbx_seq_one_letter_code
_entity_poly.pdbx_strand_id
1 'polypeptide(L)'
;MTTGRRIAALALLASSSIATAQQASRAASPDARAEATLKQMTPAEKISLIHGPMPSFLPAAKRPVGVPIGAGVIMGVPRLGIPNLTETDASLGVSNLNDLRKGDVATALPSGMALAATWDPEVARAGGAMIGSEARAKGFNVMLVGGVNLVRDPRAGRNFEYLGEDLLLAGTMVGAQIAGVQSNHIIGTIKHFAANAIETGRNVHTVDMDEAEMRESDLLAFQIGIETGDPHSVMCGYNRVNGAYACENAFLLNDVLRRDWGFKGFVMSDWGAVHSSEAILKGLDQQSGEQIDGKRWFSDLMVAAVADGRVPQGAVDTSVRRILRTMYASGVVDRPVTGGAAIDYGANGAVALRAAEDGIVLLRNEGGILPLAATARSIVVIGGHADIGVLSGGGSSQVRPVGGFALEERQKGAGTASFAKRSYGGTAPLAALKAVRPDAQISFVDGSDAAAAAAAAKAADVAIVFAEKWSTEAADQKDLSLDGNADALIAAVAAANPRTVVVLETGNPVAMPWRDRVPAILAAWFPGQRGGDAIARVLTGAVNPSGHLPVTFPASVAQLPNPVLPGSNVAPADAATRATYGLMAGTKSFAVTFPEGADAGYRWYAAKGLTPLYPFGHGLSYTSFRYDRLAASGGKALTVRFSVTNTGQRAGADVPQVYVTRPGRAKRLIGWGKPMLAPGETREVSVVADPRVIGDYDVKAQRWVVPAGIYGIEVGPSATETSLRARVKLAKQTLKP
;
A
#
# COMPACT_ATOMS: atom_id res chain seq x y z
N MET A 1 67.22 -25.84 6.47
CA MET A 1 65.96 -25.66 7.24
C MET A 1 65.68 -24.18 7.60
N THR A 2 65.97 -23.20 6.73
CA THR A 2 65.87 -21.77 7.10
C THR A 2 65.08 -20.90 6.11
N THR A 3 64.57 -21.47 5.01
CA THR A 3 63.73 -20.77 4.02
C THR A 3 62.23 -21.05 4.17
N GLY A 4 61.82 -22.22 4.70
CA GLY A 4 60.40 -22.58 4.87
C GLY A 4 59.66 -21.87 6.02
N ARG A 5 60.37 -21.40 7.07
CA ARG A 5 59.76 -20.72 8.22
C ARG A 5 59.42 -19.25 7.99
N ARG A 6 60.06 -18.58 7.01
CA ARG A 6 59.77 -17.17 6.68
C ARG A 6 58.52 -16.99 5.81
N ILE A 7 58.19 -17.97 4.97
CA ILE A 7 57.00 -17.91 4.09
C ILE A 7 55.71 -18.16 4.90
N ALA A 8 55.74 -19.08 5.88
CA ALA A 8 54.59 -19.31 6.76
C ALA A 8 54.29 -18.12 7.69
N ALA A 9 55.32 -17.43 8.20
CA ALA A 9 55.15 -16.24 9.05
C ALA A 9 54.59 -15.03 8.28
N LEU A 10 55.01 -14.81 7.03
CA LEU A 10 54.43 -13.77 6.17
C LEU A 10 52.97 -14.07 5.77
N ALA A 11 52.64 -15.34 5.52
CA ALA A 11 51.26 -15.73 5.20
C ALA A 11 50.30 -15.54 6.39
N LEU A 12 50.74 -15.88 7.62
CA LEU A 12 49.96 -15.67 8.85
C LEU A 12 49.77 -14.18 9.21
N LEU A 13 50.79 -13.34 8.98
CA LEU A 13 50.72 -11.88 9.17
C LEU A 13 49.87 -11.18 8.09
N ALA A 14 49.86 -11.69 6.87
CA ALA A 14 48.97 -11.21 5.80
C ALA A 14 47.51 -11.57 6.08
N SER A 15 47.22 -12.79 6.57
CA SER A 15 45.86 -13.19 6.91
C SER A 15 45.29 -12.45 8.13
N SER A 16 46.12 -12.12 9.12
CA SER A 16 45.68 -11.36 10.30
C SER A 16 45.49 -9.88 10.01
N SER A 17 46.29 -9.28 9.11
CA SER A 17 46.12 -7.89 8.65
C SER A 17 44.90 -7.70 7.74
N ILE A 18 44.57 -8.68 6.89
CA ILE A 18 43.35 -8.65 6.07
C ILE A 18 42.10 -8.78 6.95
N ALA A 19 42.10 -9.71 7.92
CA ALA A 19 40.98 -9.88 8.85
C ALA A 19 40.73 -8.63 9.71
N THR A 20 41.80 -8.00 10.21
CA THR A 20 41.71 -6.75 11.00
C THR A 20 41.30 -5.55 10.16
N ALA A 21 41.77 -5.43 8.90
CA ALA A 21 41.33 -4.38 7.98
C ALA A 21 39.85 -4.53 7.57
N GLN A 22 39.39 -5.76 7.35
CA GLN A 22 38.00 -6.05 6.99
C GLN A 22 37.05 -5.84 8.19
N GLN A 23 37.52 -6.13 9.40
CA GLN A 23 36.79 -5.85 10.65
C GLN A 23 36.75 -4.35 10.97
N ALA A 24 37.84 -3.60 10.75
CA ALA A 24 37.88 -2.15 10.88
C ALA A 24 37.02 -1.44 9.82
N SER A 25 36.98 -1.94 8.58
CA SER A 25 36.10 -1.44 7.52
C SER A 25 34.62 -1.63 7.84
N ARG A 26 34.25 -2.76 8.48
CA ARG A 26 32.87 -3.01 8.96
C ARG A 26 32.49 -2.18 10.18
N ALA A 27 33.46 -1.67 10.95
CA ALA A 27 33.22 -0.79 12.09
C ALA A 27 33.02 0.68 11.69
N ALA A 28 33.32 1.07 10.44
CA ALA A 28 33.10 2.42 9.93
C ALA A 28 31.62 2.69 9.61
N SER A 29 31.19 3.95 9.72
CA SER A 29 29.81 4.35 9.40
C SER A 29 29.47 4.12 7.92
N PRO A 30 28.18 3.91 7.58
CA PRO A 30 27.74 3.79 6.18
C PRO A 30 28.23 4.95 5.29
N ASP A 31 28.23 6.18 5.82
CA ASP A 31 28.72 7.37 5.12
C ASP A 31 30.23 7.30 4.82
N ALA A 32 31.05 6.88 5.79
CA ALA A 32 32.50 6.74 5.60
C ALA A 32 32.83 5.63 4.59
N ARG A 33 32.12 4.50 4.64
CA ARG A 33 32.28 3.38 3.70
C ARG A 33 31.86 3.77 2.28
N ALA A 34 30.76 4.51 2.14
CA ALA A 34 30.29 5.03 0.86
C ALA A 34 31.32 5.96 0.21
N GLU A 35 31.87 6.90 0.97
CA GLU A 35 32.87 7.84 0.48
C GLU A 35 34.20 7.14 0.10
N ALA A 36 34.65 6.18 0.91
CA ALA A 36 35.84 5.39 0.60
C ALA A 36 35.68 4.54 -0.67
N THR A 37 34.48 4.01 -0.92
CA THR A 37 34.17 3.24 -2.12
C THR A 37 34.07 4.15 -3.34
N LEU A 38 33.35 5.27 -3.22
CA LEU A 38 33.16 6.25 -4.30
C LEU A 38 34.49 6.75 -4.86
N LYS A 39 35.48 7.01 -3.99
CA LYS A 39 36.84 7.44 -4.38
C LYS A 39 37.60 6.43 -5.23
N GLN A 40 37.25 5.15 -5.13
CA GLN A 40 37.88 4.07 -5.89
C GLN A 40 37.15 3.77 -7.20
N MET A 41 35.96 4.32 -7.42
CA MET A 41 35.14 4.06 -8.61
C MET A 41 35.62 4.88 -9.82
N THR A 42 35.64 4.22 -10.97
CA THR A 42 35.77 4.86 -12.27
C THR A 42 34.46 5.58 -12.66
N PRO A 43 34.49 6.54 -13.61
CA PRO A 43 33.27 7.17 -14.11
C PRO A 43 32.23 6.16 -14.64
N ALA A 44 32.66 5.11 -15.35
CA ALA A 44 31.76 4.09 -15.87
C ALA A 44 31.05 3.29 -14.76
N GLU A 45 31.76 2.96 -13.67
CA GLU A 45 31.16 2.27 -12.53
C GLU A 45 30.19 3.16 -11.77
N LYS A 46 30.46 4.47 -11.69
CA LYS A 46 29.51 5.43 -11.13
C LYS A 46 28.21 5.48 -11.92
N ILE A 47 28.32 5.51 -13.25
CA ILE A 47 27.15 5.45 -14.14
C ILE A 47 26.38 4.13 -13.95
N SER A 48 27.06 2.98 -13.83
CA SER A 48 26.39 1.68 -13.68
C SER A 48 25.48 1.54 -12.45
N LEU A 49 25.68 2.36 -11.41
CA LEU A 49 24.85 2.35 -10.20
C LEU A 49 23.62 3.26 -10.26
N ILE A 50 23.51 4.15 -11.25
CA ILE A 50 22.40 5.11 -11.34
C ILE A 50 21.37 4.73 -12.39
N HIS A 51 21.51 3.59 -13.07
CA HIS A 51 20.50 3.13 -14.03
C HIS A 51 20.49 1.61 -14.15
N GLY A 52 19.35 1.07 -14.58
CA GLY A 52 19.33 -0.33 -14.99
C GLY A 52 18.05 -0.80 -15.66
N PRO A 53 18.15 -1.94 -16.37
CA PRO A 53 17.04 -2.49 -17.13
C PRO A 53 16.08 -3.33 -16.29
N MET A 54 14.88 -3.55 -16.84
CA MET A 54 14.10 -4.74 -16.52
C MET A 54 14.81 -6.00 -17.07
N PRO A 55 15.13 -7.03 -16.25
CA PRO A 55 15.77 -8.25 -16.74
C PRO A 55 14.97 -9.00 -17.81
N SER A 56 13.63 -8.93 -17.76
CA SER A 56 12.74 -9.57 -18.73
C SER A 56 12.86 -9.00 -20.14
N PHE A 57 13.22 -7.72 -20.26
CA PHE A 57 13.44 -7.02 -21.54
C PHE A 57 14.84 -7.25 -22.11
N LEU A 58 15.75 -7.89 -21.36
CA LEU A 58 17.05 -8.29 -21.88
C LEU A 58 16.96 -9.61 -22.65
N PRO A 59 17.65 -9.73 -23.80
CA PRO A 59 17.86 -11.03 -24.44
C PRO A 59 18.46 -12.03 -23.45
N ALA A 60 18.03 -13.29 -23.49
CA ALA A 60 18.44 -14.30 -22.50
C ALA A 60 19.97 -14.40 -22.35
N ALA A 61 20.72 -14.34 -23.46
CA ALA A 61 22.18 -14.37 -23.46
C ALA A 61 22.87 -13.13 -22.84
N LYS A 62 22.14 -12.02 -22.66
CA LYS A 62 22.62 -10.77 -22.07
C LYS A 62 22.13 -10.55 -20.64
N ARG A 63 21.34 -11.47 -20.08
CA ARG A 63 20.88 -11.37 -18.70
C ARG A 63 22.05 -11.62 -17.74
N PRO A 64 22.21 -10.82 -16.67
CA PRO A 64 23.22 -11.10 -15.67
C PRO A 64 23.02 -12.49 -15.05
N VAL A 65 24.10 -13.26 -14.96
CA VAL A 65 24.07 -14.61 -14.37
C VAL A 65 23.69 -14.52 -12.89
N GLY A 66 22.78 -15.39 -12.45
CA GLY A 66 22.36 -15.46 -11.05
C GLY A 66 21.42 -14.34 -10.60
N VAL A 67 21.02 -13.43 -11.49
CA VAL A 67 20.03 -12.39 -11.18
C VAL A 67 18.61 -12.91 -11.47
N PRO A 68 17.71 -12.92 -10.48
CA PRO A 68 16.31 -13.30 -10.71
C PRO A 68 15.62 -12.28 -11.63
N ILE A 69 14.65 -12.74 -12.43
CA ILE A 69 13.84 -11.85 -13.27
C ILE A 69 12.87 -11.08 -12.37
N GLY A 70 13.22 -9.86 -11.98
CA GLY A 70 12.38 -8.97 -11.19
C GLY A 70 11.89 -7.75 -11.98
N ALA A 71 11.51 -6.71 -11.22
CA ALA A 71 11.15 -5.39 -11.73
C ALA A 71 12.37 -4.64 -12.28
N GLY A 72 13.58 -4.88 -11.78
CA GLY A 72 14.77 -4.17 -12.22
C GLY A 72 16.06 -4.81 -11.74
N VAL A 73 17.15 -4.49 -12.41
CA VAL A 73 18.51 -4.80 -11.94
C VAL A 73 19.42 -3.61 -12.17
N ILE A 74 20.09 -3.15 -11.12
CA ILE A 74 21.13 -2.14 -11.17
C ILE A 74 22.47 -2.83 -10.93
N MET A 75 23.42 -2.61 -11.84
CA MET A 75 24.69 -3.33 -11.81
C MET A 75 25.61 -2.77 -10.73
N GLY A 76 26.05 -3.64 -9.82
CA GLY A 76 27.02 -3.31 -8.80
C GLY A 76 28.44 -3.20 -9.33
N VAL A 77 29.40 -3.12 -8.42
CA VAL A 77 30.84 -3.07 -8.72
C VAL A 77 31.55 -4.24 -8.03
N PRO A 78 31.62 -5.43 -8.66
CA PRO A 78 32.15 -6.65 -8.04
C PRO A 78 33.57 -6.51 -7.49
N ARG A 79 34.47 -5.79 -8.20
CA ARG A 79 35.86 -5.58 -7.73
C ARG A 79 35.95 -4.78 -6.42
N LEU A 80 34.91 -4.02 -6.09
CA LEU A 80 34.78 -3.25 -4.85
C LEU A 80 33.86 -3.94 -3.84
N GLY A 81 33.39 -5.17 -4.13
CA GLY A 81 32.46 -5.90 -3.27
C GLY A 81 31.06 -5.30 -3.22
N ILE A 82 30.69 -4.45 -4.18
CA ILE A 82 29.34 -3.86 -4.27
C ILE A 82 28.45 -4.81 -5.07
N PRO A 83 27.43 -5.44 -4.47
CA PRO A 83 26.53 -6.35 -5.18
C PRO A 83 25.59 -5.60 -6.10
N ASN A 84 24.92 -6.32 -7.01
CA ASN A 84 23.81 -5.76 -7.78
C ASN A 84 22.64 -5.40 -6.86
N LEU A 85 21.89 -4.37 -7.21
CA LEU A 85 20.54 -4.17 -6.69
C LEU A 85 19.56 -4.94 -7.59
N THR A 86 18.73 -5.76 -6.98
CA THR A 86 17.78 -6.65 -7.65
C THR A 86 16.40 -6.33 -7.10
N GLU A 87 15.58 -5.74 -7.95
CA GLU A 87 14.33 -5.08 -7.58
C GLU A 87 13.14 -6.01 -7.87
N THR A 88 12.17 -6.04 -6.96
CA THR A 88 10.90 -6.74 -7.20
C THR A 88 9.71 -6.01 -6.58
N ASP A 89 8.58 -6.08 -7.27
CA ASP A 89 7.25 -5.73 -6.76
C ASP A 89 6.72 -6.77 -5.77
N ALA A 90 5.70 -6.50 -4.95
CA ALA A 90 5.37 -5.19 -4.33
C ALA A 90 4.66 -5.42 -2.97
N SER A 91 3.82 -4.47 -2.53
CA SER A 91 3.27 -4.41 -1.16
C SER A 91 2.40 -5.59 -0.72
N LEU A 92 1.97 -6.45 -1.64
CA LEU A 92 1.11 -7.60 -1.33
C LEU A 92 1.89 -8.94 -1.27
N GLY A 93 3.19 -8.93 -1.54
CA GLY A 93 4.03 -10.13 -1.69
C GLY A 93 5.01 -10.02 -2.86
N VAL A 94 5.91 -10.99 -2.98
CA VAL A 94 6.88 -11.01 -4.08
C VAL A 94 6.18 -11.37 -5.39
N SER A 95 6.02 -10.36 -6.25
CA SER A 95 5.29 -10.43 -7.50
C SER A 95 6.03 -11.21 -8.58
N ASN A 96 5.28 -11.97 -9.37
CA ASN A 96 5.76 -12.71 -10.54
C ASN A 96 4.85 -12.41 -11.73
N LEU A 97 4.88 -11.16 -12.18
CA LEU A 97 4.04 -10.67 -13.27
C LEU A 97 4.14 -11.57 -14.49
N ASN A 98 2.99 -11.89 -15.08
CA ASN A 98 2.88 -12.73 -16.28
C ASN A 98 3.60 -14.09 -16.19
N ASP A 99 3.84 -14.61 -14.97
CA ASP A 99 4.55 -15.88 -14.75
C ASP A 99 5.91 -15.90 -15.48
N LEU A 100 6.62 -14.76 -15.39
CA LEU A 100 7.96 -14.56 -15.97
C LEU A 100 9.01 -15.48 -15.34
N ARG A 101 8.83 -15.83 -14.06
CA ARG A 101 9.60 -16.84 -13.34
C ARG A 101 8.74 -18.10 -13.19
N LYS A 102 8.83 -19.02 -14.16
CA LYS A 102 7.96 -20.21 -14.21
C LYS A 102 8.02 -21.02 -12.92
N GLY A 103 6.84 -21.28 -12.35
CA GLY A 103 6.70 -22.05 -11.11
C GLY A 103 7.02 -21.28 -9.83
N ASP A 104 7.44 -20.01 -9.93
CA ASP A 104 7.66 -19.16 -8.76
C ASP A 104 6.33 -18.64 -8.23
N VAL A 105 6.05 -19.00 -6.98
CA VAL A 105 4.89 -18.56 -6.18
C VAL A 105 5.39 -17.82 -4.96
N ALA A 106 4.56 -16.98 -4.38
CA ALA A 106 4.86 -16.28 -3.14
C ALA A 106 3.60 -16.23 -2.26
N THR A 107 3.78 -15.90 -0.98
CA THR A 107 2.64 -15.65 -0.12
C THR A 107 1.92 -14.37 -0.56
N ALA A 108 0.66 -14.49 -0.99
CA ALA A 108 -0.16 -13.33 -1.34
C ALA A 108 -0.93 -12.83 -0.09
N LEU A 109 -0.57 -11.63 0.38
CA LEU A 109 -1.32 -10.90 1.40
C LEU A 109 -2.67 -10.42 0.87
N PRO A 110 -3.61 -10.10 1.78
CA PRO A 110 -4.76 -9.25 1.47
C PRO A 110 -4.32 -7.90 0.90
N SER A 111 -5.23 -7.24 0.21
CA SER A 111 -5.04 -5.90 -0.37
C SER A 111 -4.62 -4.87 0.68
N GLY A 112 -4.02 -3.76 0.23
CA GLY A 112 -3.71 -2.62 1.10
C GLY A 112 -4.94 -2.07 1.82
N MET A 113 -6.12 -2.08 1.17
CA MET A 113 -7.39 -1.73 1.82
C MET A 113 -7.75 -2.68 2.96
N ALA A 114 -7.60 -4.00 2.75
CA ALA A 114 -7.81 -4.98 3.83
C ALA A 114 -6.80 -4.80 4.96
N LEU A 115 -5.53 -4.56 4.62
CA LEU A 115 -4.47 -4.35 5.60
C LEU A 115 -4.72 -3.09 6.42
N ALA A 116 -5.08 -1.97 5.80
CA ALA A 116 -5.43 -0.73 6.49
C ALA A 116 -6.71 -0.89 7.33
N ALA A 117 -7.67 -1.69 6.86
CA ALA A 117 -8.88 -2.00 7.61
C ALA A 117 -8.61 -2.74 8.92
N THR A 118 -7.42 -3.33 9.09
CA THR A 118 -7.01 -3.89 10.38
C THR A 118 -6.81 -2.82 11.45
N TRP A 119 -6.43 -1.59 11.08
CA TRP A 119 -5.96 -0.55 12.00
C TRP A 119 -4.88 -1.04 12.98
N ASP A 120 -4.11 -2.07 12.61
CA ASP A 120 -3.09 -2.68 13.46
C ASP A 120 -1.71 -2.63 12.79
N PRO A 121 -0.83 -1.70 13.19
CA PRO A 121 0.53 -1.61 12.68
C PRO A 121 1.35 -2.90 12.90
N GLU A 122 1.02 -3.72 13.90
CA GLU A 122 1.67 -5.02 14.10
C GLU A 122 1.34 -6.01 12.99
N VAL A 123 0.10 -6.00 12.48
CA VAL A 123 -0.29 -6.83 11.34
C VAL A 123 0.45 -6.38 10.07
N ALA A 124 0.55 -5.06 9.84
CA ALA A 124 1.33 -4.50 8.74
C ALA A 124 2.82 -4.87 8.81
N ARG A 125 3.43 -4.77 9.99
CA ARG A 125 4.84 -5.14 10.18
C ARG A 125 5.08 -6.63 10.01
N ALA A 126 4.19 -7.49 10.51
CA ALA A 126 4.29 -8.93 10.33
C ALA A 126 4.19 -9.31 8.83
N GLY A 127 3.25 -8.69 8.11
CA GLY A 127 3.15 -8.81 6.65
C GLY A 127 4.43 -8.38 5.95
N GLY A 128 4.98 -7.21 6.32
CA GLY A 128 6.26 -6.73 5.78
C GLY A 128 7.43 -7.67 6.05
N ALA A 129 7.56 -8.18 7.28
CA ALA A 129 8.64 -9.11 7.65
C ALA A 129 8.57 -10.40 6.82
N MET A 130 7.37 -10.93 6.62
CA MET A 130 7.12 -12.07 5.74
C MET A 130 7.54 -11.78 4.29
N ILE A 131 7.08 -10.67 3.70
CA ILE A 131 7.47 -10.26 2.33
C ILE A 131 8.98 -10.15 2.21
N GLY A 132 9.64 -9.47 3.16
CA GLY A 132 11.08 -9.25 3.11
C GLY A 132 11.88 -10.56 3.21
N SER A 133 11.40 -11.52 4.00
CA SER A 133 12.00 -12.85 4.10
C SER A 133 11.91 -13.63 2.78
N GLU A 134 10.75 -13.59 2.11
CA GLU A 134 10.57 -14.25 0.81
C GLU A 134 11.37 -13.56 -0.29
N ALA A 135 11.42 -12.23 -0.31
CA ALA A 135 12.22 -11.46 -1.27
C ALA A 135 13.70 -11.85 -1.16
N ARG A 136 14.22 -11.88 0.08
CA ARG A 136 15.59 -12.29 0.36
C ARG A 136 15.86 -13.74 -0.07
N ALA A 137 14.95 -14.66 0.25
CA ALA A 137 15.04 -16.07 -0.14
C ALA A 137 15.03 -16.27 -1.66
N LYS A 138 14.35 -15.39 -2.39
CA LYS A 138 14.26 -15.39 -3.87
C LYS A 138 15.40 -14.62 -4.55
N GLY A 139 16.32 -14.02 -3.80
CA GLY A 139 17.49 -13.34 -4.34
C GLY A 139 17.27 -11.87 -4.67
N PHE A 140 16.21 -11.25 -4.14
CA PHE A 140 15.94 -9.82 -4.27
C PHE A 140 16.43 -9.06 -3.03
N ASN A 141 16.99 -7.87 -3.24
CA ASN A 141 17.49 -7.00 -2.16
C ASN A 141 16.93 -5.57 -2.20
N VAL A 142 16.03 -5.28 -3.16
CA VAL A 142 15.21 -4.07 -3.19
C VAL A 142 13.75 -4.48 -3.36
N MET A 143 12.91 -4.10 -2.41
CA MET A 143 11.48 -4.37 -2.42
C MET A 143 10.72 -3.07 -2.72
N LEU A 144 9.90 -3.10 -3.77
CA LEU A 144 9.07 -1.97 -4.19
C LEU A 144 7.76 -1.94 -3.37
N VAL A 145 7.90 -1.81 -2.06
CA VAL A 145 6.85 -1.88 -1.03
C VAL A 145 6.47 -0.49 -0.53
N GLY A 146 5.21 -0.32 -0.15
CA GLY A 146 4.79 0.85 0.63
C GLY A 146 4.12 1.91 -0.21
N GLY A 147 3.07 1.50 -0.92
CA GLY A 147 2.13 2.40 -1.58
C GLY A 147 1.34 3.23 -0.55
N VAL A 148 1.50 4.56 -0.55
CA VAL A 148 0.84 5.46 0.43
C VAL A 148 0.19 6.69 -0.21
N ASN A 149 -0.06 6.65 -1.53
CA ASN A 149 -0.91 7.67 -2.13
C ASN A 149 -2.30 7.62 -1.48
N LEU A 150 -2.85 8.78 -1.13
CA LEU A 150 -4.16 8.85 -0.48
C LEU A 150 -5.27 8.52 -1.47
N VAL A 151 -6.30 7.84 -1.00
CA VAL A 151 -7.53 7.62 -1.77
C VAL A 151 -8.27 8.95 -1.92
N ARG A 152 -8.05 9.62 -3.06
CA ARG A 152 -8.76 10.86 -3.41
C ARG A 152 -10.01 10.62 -4.26
N ASP A 153 -10.00 9.58 -5.09
CA ASP A 153 -11.16 9.13 -5.85
C ASP A 153 -11.37 7.63 -5.64
N PRO A 154 -12.54 7.18 -5.14
CA PRO A 154 -12.81 5.76 -4.90
C PRO A 154 -12.93 4.93 -6.19
N ARG A 155 -12.86 5.56 -7.37
CA ARG A 155 -12.78 4.87 -8.65
C ARG A 155 -11.35 4.55 -9.07
N ALA A 156 -10.33 5.10 -8.41
CA ALA A 156 -8.95 4.95 -8.85
C ALA A 156 -8.49 3.48 -8.86
N GLY A 157 -7.78 3.10 -9.92
CA GLY A 157 -7.44 1.71 -10.23
C GLY A 157 -6.54 1.01 -9.21
N ARG A 158 -5.71 1.77 -8.49
CA ARG A 158 -4.69 1.26 -7.56
C ARG A 158 -5.00 1.48 -6.09
N ASN A 159 -6.16 2.03 -5.74
CA ASN A 159 -6.53 2.18 -4.33
C ASN A 159 -6.41 0.85 -3.55
N PHE A 160 -6.71 -0.29 -4.17
CA PHE A 160 -6.58 -1.60 -3.51
C PHE A 160 -5.17 -1.90 -2.99
N GLU A 161 -4.11 -1.30 -3.54
CA GLU A 161 -2.72 -1.48 -3.06
C GLU A 161 -2.21 -0.32 -2.19
N TYR A 162 -3.07 0.68 -1.93
CA TYR A 162 -2.83 1.78 -0.99
C TYR A 162 -3.55 1.54 0.35
N LEU A 163 -3.44 2.48 1.29
CA LEU A 163 -3.78 2.27 2.70
C LEU A 163 -4.88 3.21 3.25
N GLY A 164 -5.67 3.81 2.36
CA GLY A 164 -6.88 4.56 2.73
C GLY A 164 -6.82 6.05 2.40
N GLU A 165 -7.78 6.79 2.93
CA GLU A 165 -7.96 8.22 2.67
C GLU A 165 -7.34 9.14 3.74
N ASP A 166 -7.04 8.60 4.93
CA ASP A 166 -6.47 9.39 6.03
C ASP A 166 -4.94 9.25 6.12
N LEU A 167 -4.26 10.40 6.18
CA LEU A 167 -2.80 10.48 6.21
C LEU A 167 -2.14 9.81 7.42
N LEU A 168 -2.81 9.80 8.59
CA LEU A 168 -2.20 9.26 9.81
C LEU A 168 -2.31 7.75 9.80
N LEU A 169 -3.48 7.22 9.43
CA LEU A 169 -3.66 5.79 9.23
C LEU A 169 -2.73 5.26 8.13
N ALA A 170 -2.78 5.84 6.93
CA ALA A 170 -2.00 5.40 5.79
C ALA A 170 -0.48 5.48 6.06
N GLY A 171 0.00 6.60 6.60
CA GLY A 171 1.41 6.80 6.95
C GLY A 171 1.90 5.82 8.03
N THR A 172 1.10 5.59 9.07
CA THR A 172 1.48 4.67 10.16
C THR A 172 1.55 3.23 9.67
N MET A 173 0.53 2.79 8.91
CA MET A 173 0.46 1.43 8.38
C MET A 173 1.56 1.15 7.36
N VAL A 174 1.85 2.10 6.46
CA VAL A 174 2.92 1.93 5.45
C VAL A 174 4.29 1.86 6.11
N GLY A 175 4.54 2.73 7.09
CA GLY A 175 5.81 2.76 7.81
C GLY A 175 6.06 1.46 8.56
N ALA A 176 5.02 0.90 9.21
CA ALA A 176 5.13 -0.39 9.87
C ALA A 176 5.42 -1.55 8.89
N GLN A 177 4.77 -1.56 7.71
CA GLN A 177 5.06 -2.56 6.68
C GLN A 177 6.50 -2.46 6.17
N ILE A 178 6.98 -1.23 5.89
CA ILE A 178 8.36 -0.98 5.46
C ILE A 178 9.35 -1.45 6.52
N ALA A 179 9.13 -1.11 7.80
CA ALA A 179 9.99 -1.57 8.90
C ALA A 179 10.06 -3.10 8.96
N GLY A 180 8.93 -3.78 8.74
CA GLY A 180 8.87 -5.24 8.61
C GLY A 180 9.77 -5.75 7.49
N VAL A 181 9.61 -5.22 6.27
CA VAL A 181 10.43 -5.61 5.11
C VAL A 181 11.92 -5.44 5.40
N GLN A 182 12.31 -4.27 5.92
CA GLN A 182 13.72 -3.93 6.16
C GLN A 182 14.37 -4.71 7.31
N SER A 183 13.58 -5.32 8.20
CA SER A 183 14.10 -6.25 9.22
C SER A 183 14.86 -7.44 8.62
N ASN A 184 14.71 -7.69 7.32
CA ASN A 184 15.40 -8.75 6.56
C ASN A 184 16.70 -8.30 5.86
N HIS A 185 17.22 -7.11 6.17
CA HIS A 185 18.42 -6.54 5.54
C HIS A 185 18.28 -6.39 4.01
N ILE A 186 17.15 -5.84 3.59
CA ILE A 186 16.86 -5.44 2.21
C ILE A 186 16.36 -4.00 2.21
N ILE A 187 16.39 -3.35 1.05
CA ILE A 187 15.97 -1.96 0.86
C ILE A 187 14.45 -1.93 0.65
N GLY A 188 13.72 -1.16 1.47
CA GLY A 188 12.31 -0.83 1.25
C GLY A 188 12.15 0.48 0.46
N THR A 189 11.08 0.58 -0.34
CA THR A 189 10.90 1.68 -1.32
C THR A 189 9.51 2.31 -1.24
N ILE A 190 9.32 3.32 -0.38
CA ILE A 190 8.02 3.99 -0.25
C ILE A 190 7.60 4.69 -1.57
N LYS A 191 6.34 4.56 -1.97
CA LYS A 191 5.86 4.98 -3.31
C LYS A 191 4.39 5.42 -3.35
N HIS A 192 3.92 6.14 -4.36
CA HIS A 192 4.68 6.85 -5.41
C HIS A 192 4.68 8.34 -5.08
N PHE A 193 5.87 8.89 -4.87
CA PHE A 193 6.07 10.24 -4.35
C PHE A 193 5.97 11.29 -5.48
N ALA A 194 4.91 12.09 -5.59
CA ALA A 194 3.71 12.15 -4.75
C ALA A 194 2.45 12.43 -5.59
N ALA A 195 1.27 12.32 -4.95
CA ALA A 195 -0.05 12.62 -5.53
C ALA A 195 -0.45 11.77 -6.76
N ASN A 196 0.10 10.57 -6.91
CA ASN A 196 -0.29 9.61 -7.94
C ASN A 196 -1.60 8.88 -7.58
N ALA A 197 -2.70 9.64 -7.52
CA ALA A 197 -3.98 9.18 -6.97
C ALA A 197 -4.99 8.68 -8.02
N ILE A 198 -4.69 8.77 -9.32
CA ILE A 198 -5.53 8.27 -10.42
C ILE A 198 -4.67 7.63 -11.52
N GLU A 199 -5.18 6.60 -12.19
CA GLU A 199 -4.45 5.89 -13.25
C GLU A 199 -4.64 6.50 -14.64
N THR A 200 -5.81 7.11 -14.88
CA THR A 200 -6.16 7.70 -16.17
C THR A 200 -5.16 8.80 -16.53
N GLY A 201 -4.42 8.58 -17.61
CA GLY A 201 -3.38 9.52 -18.06
C GLY A 201 -2.26 9.76 -17.04
N ARG A 202 -1.97 8.81 -16.13
CA ARG A 202 -0.93 8.95 -15.09
C ARG A 202 0.43 9.46 -15.56
N ASN A 203 0.81 9.13 -16.80
CA ASN A 203 2.08 9.56 -17.41
C ASN A 203 2.03 11.00 -17.97
N VAL A 204 0.84 11.56 -18.16
CA VAL A 204 0.64 12.80 -18.93
C VAL A 204 -0.10 13.89 -18.15
N HIS A 205 -0.80 13.57 -17.07
CA HIS A 205 -1.53 14.56 -16.28
C HIS A 205 -0.61 15.34 -15.33
N THR A 206 -1.08 16.49 -14.87
CA THR A 206 -0.51 17.24 -13.74
C THR A 206 -1.53 17.29 -12.63
N VAL A 207 -1.11 17.02 -11.39
CA VAL A 207 -1.90 17.32 -10.20
C VAL A 207 -1.51 18.72 -9.75
N ASP A 208 -2.49 19.61 -9.75
CA ASP A 208 -2.32 21.00 -9.34
C ASP A 208 -2.93 21.18 -7.94
N MET A 209 -2.09 21.45 -6.95
CA MET A 209 -2.45 21.52 -5.53
C MET A 209 -1.53 22.48 -4.79
N ASP A 210 -2.09 23.25 -3.86
CA ASP A 210 -1.31 24.22 -3.08
C ASP A 210 -0.31 23.51 -2.15
N GLU A 211 0.84 24.14 -1.90
CA GLU A 211 1.88 23.54 -1.03
C GLU A 211 1.34 23.20 0.36
N ALA A 212 0.58 24.10 1.00
CA ALA A 212 0.02 23.85 2.32
C ALA A 212 -0.90 22.62 2.30
N GLU A 213 -1.71 22.47 1.24
CA GLU A 213 -2.63 21.34 1.12
C GLU A 213 -1.87 20.02 0.97
N MET A 214 -0.85 19.99 0.10
CA MET A 214 0.03 18.83 -0.06
C MET A 214 0.73 18.49 1.26
N ARG A 215 1.28 19.49 1.96
CA ARG A 215 1.95 19.34 3.26
C ARG A 215 1.01 18.85 4.35
N GLU A 216 -0.28 19.15 4.27
CA GLU A 216 -1.31 18.74 5.24
C GLU A 216 -2.07 17.46 4.85
N SER A 217 -1.71 16.83 3.72
CA SER A 217 -2.34 15.60 3.22
C SER A 217 -1.32 14.60 2.68
N ASP A 218 -1.16 14.50 1.34
CA ASP A 218 -0.35 13.48 0.67
C ASP A 218 1.09 13.46 1.19
N LEU A 219 1.76 14.62 1.26
CA LEU A 219 3.15 14.69 1.73
C LEU A 219 3.27 14.33 3.21
N LEU A 220 2.28 14.66 4.05
CA LEU A 220 2.32 14.26 5.46
C LEU A 220 2.19 12.75 5.62
N ALA A 221 1.40 12.08 4.77
CA ALA A 221 1.31 10.62 4.79
C ALA A 221 2.68 9.98 4.47
N PHE A 222 3.40 10.51 3.48
CA PHE A 222 4.78 10.11 3.21
C PHE A 222 5.73 10.44 4.37
N GLN A 223 5.65 11.63 4.96
CA GLN A 223 6.51 12.03 6.08
C GLN A 223 6.32 11.09 7.28
N ILE A 224 5.08 10.80 7.67
CA ILE A 224 4.76 9.85 8.74
C ILE A 224 5.28 8.45 8.40
N GLY A 225 5.08 8.00 7.15
CA GLY A 225 5.59 6.71 6.68
C GLY A 225 7.12 6.62 6.71
N ILE A 226 7.81 7.70 6.35
CA ILE A 226 9.28 7.79 6.38
C ILE A 226 9.79 7.76 7.81
N GLU A 227 9.19 8.55 8.71
CA GLU A 227 9.61 8.61 10.11
C GLU A 227 9.31 7.32 10.89
N THR A 228 8.23 6.63 10.52
CA THR A 228 7.83 5.36 11.16
C THR A 228 8.63 4.17 10.62
N GLY A 229 8.90 4.14 9.31
CA GLY A 229 9.48 2.97 8.62
C GLY A 229 10.96 3.08 8.28
N ASP A 230 11.53 4.29 8.30
CA ASP A 230 12.89 4.62 7.82
C ASP A 230 13.21 3.96 6.45
N PRO A 231 12.38 4.16 5.40
CA PRO A 231 12.59 3.53 4.11
C PRO A 231 13.96 3.92 3.54
N HIS A 232 14.68 2.93 3.06
CA HIS A 232 15.99 3.11 2.47
C HIS A 232 15.94 3.74 1.06
N SER A 233 14.77 3.77 0.42
CA SER A 233 14.56 4.46 -0.85
C SER A 233 13.13 5.00 -1.03
N VAL A 234 12.98 5.95 -1.95
CA VAL A 234 11.69 6.53 -2.36
C VAL A 234 11.55 6.35 -3.87
N MET A 235 10.36 5.96 -4.34
CA MET A 235 10.03 5.97 -5.76
C MET A 235 9.18 7.18 -6.10
N CYS A 236 9.63 8.02 -7.02
CA CYS A 236 8.86 9.15 -7.51
C CYS A 236 7.73 8.72 -8.46
N GLY A 237 6.62 9.45 -8.50
CA GLY A 237 5.45 9.11 -9.32
C GLY A 237 5.61 9.41 -10.81
N TYR A 238 4.70 8.85 -11.62
CA TYR A 238 4.58 9.13 -13.05
C TYR A 238 4.12 10.56 -13.34
N ASN A 239 3.17 11.04 -12.55
CA ASN A 239 2.44 12.27 -12.81
C ASN A 239 3.35 13.49 -12.67
N ARG A 240 2.88 14.59 -13.25
CA ARG A 240 3.40 15.91 -12.90
C ARG A 240 2.71 16.41 -11.64
N VAL A 241 3.41 17.25 -10.88
CA VAL A 241 2.88 17.98 -9.73
C VAL A 241 3.22 19.45 -9.94
N ASN A 242 2.19 20.30 -10.01
CA ASN A 242 2.33 21.73 -10.31
C ASN A 242 3.22 21.98 -11.55
N GLY A 243 3.00 21.20 -12.62
CA GLY A 243 3.65 21.36 -13.92
C GLY A 243 4.99 20.63 -14.12
N ALA A 244 5.67 20.17 -13.08
CA ALA A 244 6.92 19.40 -13.19
C ALA A 244 6.71 17.90 -12.92
N TYR A 245 7.36 17.01 -13.67
CA TYR A 245 7.32 15.57 -13.43
C TYR A 245 7.78 15.26 -12.02
N ALA A 246 7.10 14.37 -11.30
CA ALA A 246 7.48 14.10 -9.90
C ALA A 246 8.93 13.61 -9.78
N CYS A 247 9.44 12.85 -10.77
CA CYS A 247 10.84 12.44 -10.87
C CYS A 247 11.83 13.54 -11.29
N GLU A 248 11.35 14.72 -11.68
CA GLU A 248 12.16 15.90 -12.04
C GLU A 248 11.76 17.14 -11.24
N ASN A 249 11.07 16.95 -10.12
CA ASN A 249 10.51 18.03 -9.32
C ASN A 249 11.45 18.36 -8.14
N ALA A 250 12.24 19.43 -8.28
CA ALA A 250 13.17 19.87 -7.24
C ALA A 250 12.49 20.26 -5.92
N PHE A 251 11.27 20.79 -5.98
CA PHE A 251 10.49 21.08 -4.78
C PHE A 251 10.21 19.78 -4.01
N LEU A 252 9.72 18.74 -4.68
CA LEU A 252 9.46 17.45 -4.03
C LEU A 252 10.75 16.76 -3.55
N LEU A 253 11.72 16.55 -4.44
CA LEU A 253 12.83 15.65 -4.15
C LEU A 253 13.99 16.32 -3.40
N ASN A 254 14.21 17.63 -3.55
CA ASN A 254 15.28 18.33 -2.86
C ASN A 254 14.75 19.14 -1.68
N ASP A 255 13.73 19.98 -1.87
CA ASP A 255 13.24 20.87 -0.81
C ASP A 255 12.46 20.10 0.26
N VAL A 256 11.41 19.37 -0.13
CA VAL A 256 10.58 18.59 0.81
C VAL A 256 11.36 17.39 1.34
N LEU A 257 11.75 16.46 0.46
CA LEU A 257 12.27 15.17 0.91
C LEU A 257 13.63 15.29 1.62
N ARG A 258 14.56 16.10 1.09
CA ARG A 258 15.95 16.13 1.59
C ARG A 258 16.24 17.28 2.54
N ARG A 259 15.86 18.51 2.19
CA ARG A 259 16.14 19.69 3.01
C ARG A 259 15.25 19.71 4.25
N ASP A 260 13.94 19.53 4.05
CA ASP A 260 12.97 19.63 5.14
C ASP A 260 12.95 18.35 5.99
N TRP A 261 12.77 17.18 5.38
CA TRP A 261 12.66 15.92 6.13
C TRP A 261 14.00 15.23 6.41
N GLY A 262 15.09 15.67 5.78
CA GLY A 262 16.42 15.12 6.05
C GLY A 262 16.64 13.71 5.50
N PHE A 263 15.85 13.25 4.53
CA PHE A 263 15.91 11.89 3.99
C PHE A 263 17.34 11.50 3.55
N LYS A 264 17.77 10.31 3.98
CA LYS A 264 19.16 9.82 3.79
C LYS A 264 19.30 8.70 2.76
N GLY A 265 18.19 8.14 2.30
CA GLY A 265 18.16 7.13 1.25
C GLY A 265 18.41 7.73 -0.14
N PHE A 266 18.12 6.94 -1.16
CA PHE A 266 18.15 7.38 -2.56
C PHE A 266 16.75 7.43 -3.17
N VAL A 267 16.59 8.21 -4.24
CA VAL A 267 15.34 8.29 -5.01
C VAL A 267 15.50 7.50 -6.31
N MET A 268 14.59 6.56 -6.54
CA MET A 268 14.43 5.87 -7.82
C MET A 268 13.20 6.37 -8.56
N SER A 269 13.17 6.12 -9.87
CA SER A 269 12.04 6.42 -10.74
C SER A 269 11.03 5.29 -10.78
N ASP A 270 9.80 5.62 -11.13
CA ASP A 270 8.85 4.65 -11.66
C ASP A 270 9.19 4.32 -13.13
N TRP A 271 8.67 3.21 -13.64
CA TRP A 271 9.00 2.65 -14.97
C TRP A 271 8.35 3.43 -16.12
N GLY A 272 9.07 4.38 -16.72
CA GLY A 272 8.51 5.29 -17.73
C GLY A 272 8.42 6.75 -17.26
N ALA A 273 8.99 7.08 -16.09
CA ALA A 273 8.88 8.40 -15.45
C ALA A 273 10.12 9.30 -15.60
N VAL A 274 11.14 8.89 -16.37
CA VAL A 274 12.35 9.73 -16.60
C VAL A 274 12.30 10.39 -17.98
N HIS A 275 12.49 11.72 -18.02
CA HIS A 275 12.34 12.51 -19.24
C HIS A 275 13.58 13.35 -19.62
N SER A 276 14.62 13.35 -18.78
CA SER A 276 15.89 14.04 -19.03
C SER A 276 17.05 13.46 -18.21
N SER A 277 18.29 13.73 -18.64
CA SER A 277 19.48 13.44 -17.80
C SER A 277 19.59 14.43 -16.63
N GLU A 278 19.08 15.65 -16.80
CA GLU A 278 19.05 16.73 -15.82
C GLU A 278 18.13 16.45 -14.63
N ALA A 279 17.28 15.41 -14.69
CA ALA A 279 16.53 14.88 -13.56
C ALA A 279 17.42 14.63 -12.32
N ILE A 280 18.69 14.28 -12.54
CA ILE A 280 19.66 14.08 -11.45
C ILE A 280 19.91 15.35 -10.63
N LEU A 281 19.83 16.52 -11.27
CA LEU A 281 19.96 17.84 -10.61
C LEU A 281 18.71 18.20 -9.81
N LYS A 282 17.58 17.57 -10.16
CA LYS A 282 16.30 17.76 -9.50
C LYS A 282 16.08 16.78 -8.36
N GLY A 283 17.00 15.85 -8.15
CA GLY A 283 17.02 14.96 -7.00
C GLY A 283 16.67 13.50 -7.31
N LEU A 284 16.52 13.10 -8.57
CA LEU A 284 16.49 11.68 -8.92
C LEU A 284 17.91 11.08 -8.76
N ASP A 285 18.05 9.91 -8.15
CA ASP A 285 19.35 9.25 -8.02
C ASP A 285 19.50 8.03 -8.95
N GLN A 286 18.39 7.41 -9.35
CA GLN A 286 18.41 6.16 -10.11
C GLN A 286 17.26 6.04 -11.14
N GLN A 287 17.61 5.71 -12.39
CA GLN A 287 16.68 5.36 -13.46
C GLN A 287 16.41 3.83 -13.44
N SER A 288 15.20 3.42 -13.07
CA SER A 288 14.82 2.00 -13.04
C SER A 288 13.96 1.66 -14.26
N GLY A 289 14.25 0.51 -14.90
CA GLY A 289 13.47 0.08 -16.06
C GLY A 289 13.68 0.91 -17.32
N GLU A 290 14.91 1.37 -17.56
CA GLU A 290 15.30 2.36 -18.57
C GLU A 290 14.75 2.13 -20.00
N GLN A 291 14.36 0.90 -20.34
CA GLN A 291 13.79 0.59 -21.66
C GLN A 291 12.37 1.12 -21.85
N ILE A 292 11.67 1.43 -20.75
CA ILE A 292 10.28 1.91 -20.77
C ILE A 292 10.21 3.44 -20.93
N ASP A 293 11.24 4.18 -20.52
CA ASP A 293 11.31 5.65 -20.57
C ASP A 293 11.44 6.26 -21.98
N GLY A 294 11.40 5.43 -23.03
CA GLY A 294 11.61 5.84 -24.43
C GLY A 294 13.06 6.19 -24.77
N LYS A 295 13.86 6.64 -23.80
CA LYS A 295 15.31 6.83 -23.89
C LYS A 295 15.99 6.43 -22.58
N ARG A 296 17.25 5.97 -22.67
CA ARG A 296 18.05 5.58 -21.50
C ARG A 296 18.86 6.77 -20.95
N TRP A 297 18.15 7.72 -20.35
CA TRP A 297 18.66 9.03 -19.91
C TRP A 297 19.87 8.99 -18.98
N PHE A 298 19.94 8.02 -18.06
CA PHE A 298 21.01 7.90 -17.06
C PHE A 298 22.15 6.98 -17.51
N SER A 299 22.10 6.49 -18.76
CA SER A 299 23.13 5.64 -19.37
C SER A 299 24.06 6.44 -20.30
N ASP A 300 24.10 6.15 -21.59
CA ASP A 300 24.93 6.85 -22.59
C ASP A 300 24.60 8.35 -22.70
N LEU A 301 23.34 8.74 -22.53
CA LEU A 301 22.92 10.14 -22.54
C LEU A 301 23.44 10.92 -21.32
N MET A 302 23.61 10.28 -20.17
CA MET A 302 24.22 10.90 -19.00
C MET A 302 25.71 11.13 -19.21
N VAL A 303 26.41 10.16 -19.83
CA VAL A 303 27.82 10.35 -20.20
C VAL A 303 27.98 11.55 -21.13
N ALA A 304 27.10 11.69 -22.13
CA ALA A 304 27.09 12.84 -23.01
C ALA A 304 26.78 14.15 -22.25
N ALA A 305 25.80 14.14 -21.34
CA ALA A 305 25.43 15.29 -20.51
C ALA A 305 26.54 15.74 -19.56
N VAL A 306 27.37 14.81 -19.09
CA VAL A 306 28.56 15.15 -18.30
C VAL A 306 29.66 15.72 -19.18
N ALA A 307 29.89 15.12 -20.35
CA ALA A 307 30.93 15.55 -21.28
C ALA A 307 30.67 16.95 -21.86
N ASP A 308 29.41 17.30 -22.12
CA ASP A 308 29.01 18.61 -22.65
C ASP A 308 28.74 19.68 -21.57
N GLY A 309 28.82 19.30 -20.29
CA GLY A 309 28.69 20.20 -19.14
C GLY A 309 27.26 20.49 -18.66
N ARG A 310 26.22 19.88 -19.27
CA ARG A 310 24.83 20.00 -18.78
C ARG A 310 24.63 19.39 -17.39
N VAL A 311 25.37 18.33 -17.07
CA VAL A 311 25.38 17.68 -15.75
C VAL A 311 26.79 17.68 -15.18
N PRO A 312 27.08 18.36 -14.06
CA PRO A 312 28.39 18.24 -13.42
C PRO A 312 28.61 16.83 -12.85
N GLN A 313 29.83 16.30 -12.98
CA GLN A 313 30.21 15.00 -12.39
C GLN A 313 29.90 14.90 -10.88
N GLY A 314 29.98 16.02 -10.15
CA GLY A 314 29.63 16.08 -8.74
C GLY A 314 28.16 15.72 -8.42
N ALA A 315 27.24 15.90 -9.37
CA ALA A 315 25.85 15.46 -9.23
C ALA A 315 25.74 13.94 -9.29
N VAL A 316 26.41 13.31 -10.26
CA VAL A 316 26.53 11.85 -10.36
C VAL A 316 27.16 11.27 -9.09
N ASP A 317 28.26 11.87 -8.62
CA ASP A 317 28.94 11.45 -7.39
C ASP A 317 28.03 11.54 -6.16
N THR A 318 27.15 12.55 -6.10
CA THR A 318 26.19 12.71 -5.01
C THR A 318 25.14 11.59 -5.02
N SER A 319 24.58 11.26 -6.17
CA SER A 319 23.60 10.16 -6.30
C SER A 319 24.24 8.80 -5.99
N VAL A 320 25.43 8.52 -6.52
CA VAL A 320 26.17 7.29 -6.20
C VAL A 320 26.50 7.20 -4.71
N ARG A 321 26.89 8.31 -4.06
CA ARG A 321 27.12 8.33 -2.61
C ARG A 321 25.88 7.92 -1.82
N ARG A 322 24.69 8.44 -2.18
CA ARG A 322 23.41 8.10 -1.52
C ARG A 322 23.07 6.62 -1.68
N ILE A 323 23.27 6.08 -2.88
CA ILE A 323 23.04 4.66 -3.18
C ILE A 323 24.00 3.79 -2.35
N LEU A 324 25.30 4.05 -2.42
CA LEU A 324 26.31 3.30 -1.66
C LEU A 324 26.07 3.37 -0.14
N ARG A 325 25.78 4.58 0.39
CA ARG A 325 25.45 4.75 1.81
C ARG A 325 24.27 3.86 2.20
N THR A 326 23.22 3.86 1.38
CA THR A 326 22.03 3.04 1.59
C THR A 326 22.33 1.55 1.56
N MET A 327 23.14 1.09 0.59
CA MET A 327 23.55 -0.31 0.50
C MET A 327 24.33 -0.78 1.74
N TYR A 328 25.16 0.10 2.32
CA TYR A 328 25.83 -0.18 3.59
C TYR A 328 24.89 -0.13 4.79
N ALA A 329 24.04 0.90 4.89
CA ALA A 329 23.11 1.08 6.02
C ALA A 329 22.08 -0.07 6.11
N SER A 330 21.56 -0.51 4.96
CA SER A 330 20.61 -1.63 4.86
C SER A 330 21.24 -3.00 5.12
N GLY A 331 22.57 -3.09 5.11
CA GLY A 331 23.30 -4.35 5.24
C GLY A 331 23.32 -5.20 3.98
N VAL A 332 22.86 -4.70 2.82
CA VAL A 332 22.87 -5.43 1.54
C VAL A 332 24.29 -5.82 1.12
N VAL A 333 25.30 -4.99 1.42
CA VAL A 333 26.71 -5.32 1.15
C VAL A 333 27.25 -6.37 2.11
N ASP A 334 26.91 -6.26 3.40
CA ASP A 334 27.46 -7.14 4.45
C ASP A 334 26.75 -8.50 4.52
N ARG A 335 25.51 -8.55 4.03
CA ARG A 335 24.66 -9.73 3.97
C ARG A 335 24.04 -9.79 2.56
N PRO A 336 24.84 -10.09 1.52
CA PRO A 336 24.31 -10.20 0.17
C PRO A 336 23.27 -11.33 0.08
N VAL A 337 22.34 -11.16 -0.84
CA VAL A 337 21.34 -12.19 -1.17
C VAL A 337 21.95 -13.22 -2.10
N THR A 338 21.63 -14.50 -1.87
CA THR A 338 22.13 -15.62 -2.69
C THR A 338 21.03 -16.30 -3.49
N GLY A 339 19.76 -16.11 -3.11
CA GLY A 339 18.62 -16.85 -3.65
C GLY A 339 18.60 -18.33 -3.21
N GLY A 340 17.48 -19.00 -3.44
CA GLY A 340 17.32 -20.44 -3.24
C GLY A 340 17.13 -20.91 -1.79
N ALA A 341 16.92 -19.99 -0.84
CA ALA A 341 16.61 -20.40 0.53
C ALA A 341 15.19 -20.99 0.63
N ALA A 342 14.99 -21.94 1.55
CA ALA A 342 13.68 -22.52 1.81
C ALA A 342 12.72 -21.47 2.38
N ILE A 343 11.46 -21.52 1.95
CA ILE A 343 10.39 -20.64 2.41
C ILE A 343 9.34 -21.48 3.13
N ASP A 344 9.01 -21.10 4.37
CA ASP A 344 7.91 -21.71 5.11
C ASP A 344 6.58 -21.03 4.71
N TYR A 345 6.00 -21.52 3.62
CA TYR A 345 4.71 -21.03 3.14
C TYR A 345 3.54 -21.33 4.10
N GLY A 346 3.69 -22.28 5.03
CA GLY A 346 2.70 -22.55 6.06
C GLY A 346 2.65 -21.43 7.09
N ALA A 347 3.81 -21.07 7.64
CA ALA A 347 3.94 -19.95 8.57
C ALA A 347 3.57 -18.62 7.90
N ASN A 348 4.03 -18.37 6.67
CA ASN A 348 3.68 -17.16 5.93
C ASN A 348 2.18 -17.12 5.59
N GLY A 349 1.57 -18.27 5.29
CA GLY A 349 0.13 -18.41 5.13
C GLY A 349 -0.66 -18.02 6.39
N ALA A 350 -0.13 -18.26 7.60
CA ALA A 350 -0.78 -17.83 8.84
C ALA A 350 -0.77 -16.30 9.01
N VAL A 351 0.30 -15.63 8.53
CA VAL A 351 0.36 -14.15 8.47
C VAL A 351 -0.71 -13.59 7.54
N ALA A 352 -0.85 -14.17 6.34
CA ALA A 352 -1.89 -13.78 5.39
C ALA A 352 -3.32 -14.01 5.93
N LEU A 353 -3.54 -15.15 6.62
CA LEU A 353 -4.82 -15.46 7.25
C LEU A 353 -5.18 -14.42 8.32
N ARG A 354 -4.25 -14.10 9.23
CA ARG A 354 -4.49 -13.09 10.28
C ARG A 354 -4.83 -11.73 9.67
N ALA A 355 -4.09 -11.29 8.65
CA ALA A 355 -4.35 -10.02 7.98
C ALA A 355 -5.75 -9.99 7.33
N ALA A 356 -6.21 -11.11 6.75
CA ALA A 356 -7.54 -11.22 6.18
C ALA A 356 -8.63 -11.19 7.27
N GLU A 357 -8.47 -11.98 8.33
CA GLU A 357 -9.40 -12.04 9.46
C GLU A 357 -9.59 -10.69 10.16
N ASP A 358 -8.48 -9.99 10.44
CA ASP A 358 -8.49 -8.69 11.11
C ASP A 358 -8.95 -7.56 10.19
N GLY A 359 -8.91 -7.75 8.86
CA GLY A 359 -9.22 -6.75 7.84
C GLY A 359 -10.63 -6.83 7.26
N ILE A 360 -11.33 -7.96 7.43
CA ILE A 360 -12.74 -8.08 7.03
C ILE A 360 -13.59 -7.12 7.87
N VAL A 361 -14.36 -6.26 7.18
CA VAL A 361 -15.24 -5.29 7.81
C VAL A 361 -16.69 -5.77 7.73
N LEU A 362 -17.33 -5.95 8.88
CA LEU A 362 -18.78 -6.18 8.94
C LEU A 362 -19.49 -4.84 8.79
N LEU A 363 -20.05 -4.57 7.62
CA LEU A 363 -20.71 -3.30 7.31
C LEU A 363 -22.15 -3.25 7.85
N ARG A 364 -22.85 -4.39 7.81
CA ARG A 364 -24.26 -4.52 8.22
C ARG A 364 -24.50 -5.89 8.82
N ASN A 365 -25.30 -5.96 9.88
CA ASN A 365 -25.73 -7.21 10.50
C ASN A 365 -27.04 -7.02 11.28
N GLU A 366 -28.17 -7.12 10.59
CA GLU A 366 -29.51 -7.01 11.17
C GLU A 366 -30.01 -8.37 11.67
N GLY A 367 -30.74 -8.34 12.79
CA GLY A 367 -31.38 -9.53 13.36
C GLY A 367 -30.42 -10.64 13.80
N GLY A 368 -29.11 -10.36 13.88
CA GLY A 368 -28.10 -11.34 14.28
C GLY A 368 -27.96 -12.52 13.31
N ILE A 369 -28.16 -12.29 12.00
CA ILE A 369 -27.99 -13.34 10.98
C ILE A 369 -26.55 -13.86 10.91
N LEU A 370 -25.57 -12.98 11.18
CA LEU A 370 -24.18 -13.37 11.39
C LEU A 370 -23.81 -13.26 12.89
N PRO A 371 -23.02 -14.20 13.42
CA PRO A 371 -22.49 -15.38 12.73
C PRO A 371 -23.58 -16.40 12.37
N LEU A 372 -23.35 -17.18 11.31
CA LEU A 372 -24.28 -18.18 10.81
C LEU A 372 -24.66 -19.15 11.92
N ALA A 373 -25.97 -19.25 12.19
CA ALA A 373 -26.48 -20.17 13.19
C ALA A 373 -26.19 -21.64 12.79
N ALA A 374 -25.85 -22.47 13.77
CA ALA A 374 -25.69 -23.91 13.58
C ALA A 374 -26.99 -24.60 13.10
N THR A 375 -28.14 -23.93 13.25
CA THR A 375 -29.44 -24.38 12.75
C THR A 375 -29.64 -24.14 11.26
N ALA A 376 -28.82 -23.34 10.59
CA ALA A 376 -28.83 -23.24 9.13
C ALA A 376 -28.22 -24.53 8.55
N ARG A 377 -29.07 -25.42 8.03
CA ARG A 377 -28.70 -26.76 7.54
C ARG A 377 -28.57 -26.80 6.02
N SER A 378 -29.16 -25.85 5.31
CA SER A 378 -29.05 -25.69 3.87
C SER A 378 -28.54 -24.28 3.54
N ILE A 379 -27.41 -24.21 2.85
CA ILE A 379 -26.77 -22.95 2.46
C ILE A 379 -26.51 -23.00 0.96
N VAL A 380 -26.83 -21.92 0.26
CA VAL A 380 -26.40 -21.73 -1.13
C VAL A 380 -25.37 -20.60 -1.19
N VAL A 381 -24.23 -20.89 -1.80
CA VAL A 381 -23.21 -19.91 -2.16
C VAL A 381 -23.42 -19.52 -3.61
N ILE A 382 -23.45 -18.22 -3.92
CA ILE A 382 -23.81 -17.71 -5.23
C ILE A 382 -22.73 -16.74 -5.71
N GLY A 383 -22.20 -16.95 -6.91
CA GLY A 383 -21.36 -15.96 -7.60
C GLY A 383 -19.89 -15.91 -7.18
N GLY A 384 -19.19 -14.94 -7.77
CA GLY A 384 -17.83 -14.53 -7.41
C GLY A 384 -16.75 -15.63 -7.51
N HIS A 385 -16.97 -16.65 -8.34
CA HIS A 385 -16.04 -17.79 -8.43
C HIS A 385 -15.67 -18.40 -7.07
N ALA A 386 -16.59 -18.32 -6.10
CA ALA A 386 -16.38 -18.77 -4.73
C ALA A 386 -16.09 -20.28 -4.63
N ASP A 387 -16.36 -21.03 -5.69
CA ASP A 387 -16.05 -22.44 -5.85
C ASP A 387 -14.57 -22.73 -6.17
N ILE A 388 -13.83 -21.78 -6.76
CA ILE A 388 -12.45 -22.00 -7.23
C ILE A 388 -11.41 -21.14 -6.51
N GLY A 389 -11.76 -20.01 -5.89
CA GLY A 389 -10.79 -19.14 -5.24
C GLY A 389 -11.37 -17.80 -4.80
N VAL A 390 -10.47 -16.87 -4.47
CA VAL A 390 -10.79 -15.46 -4.20
C VAL A 390 -10.14 -14.56 -5.24
N LEU A 391 -10.72 -13.39 -5.45
CA LEU A 391 -10.29 -12.41 -6.43
C LEU A 391 -9.01 -11.67 -5.99
N SER A 392 -8.08 -11.50 -6.92
CA SER A 392 -6.88 -10.68 -6.75
C SER A 392 -6.98 -9.37 -7.56
N GLY A 393 -6.40 -8.29 -7.03
CA GLY A 393 -6.15 -7.08 -7.82
C GLY A 393 -5.17 -7.34 -8.98
N GLY A 394 -5.20 -6.47 -9.99
CA GLY A 394 -4.29 -6.54 -11.14
C GLY A 394 -3.06 -5.64 -11.02
N GLY A 395 -2.10 -5.80 -11.94
CA GLY A 395 -0.94 -4.92 -12.06
C GLY A 395 0.27 -5.36 -11.25
N SER A 396 1.22 -4.44 -11.03
CA SER A 396 2.54 -4.78 -10.49
C SER A 396 2.48 -5.50 -9.13
N SER A 397 1.50 -5.13 -8.30
CA SER A 397 1.24 -5.75 -6.99
C SER A 397 0.54 -7.12 -7.03
N GLN A 398 0.19 -7.66 -8.20
CA GLN A 398 -0.43 -8.98 -8.29
C GLN A 398 0.58 -10.09 -7.93
N VAL A 399 0.27 -10.84 -6.88
CA VAL A 399 1.11 -11.95 -6.40
C VAL A 399 0.51 -13.27 -6.83
N ARG A 400 1.34 -14.12 -7.45
CA ARG A 400 0.94 -15.49 -7.77
C ARG A 400 0.97 -16.32 -6.47
N PRO A 401 -0.19 -16.72 -5.93
CA PRO A 401 -0.24 -17.36 -4.61
C PRO A 401 0.36 -18.75 -4.65
N VAL A 402 0.69 -19.30 -3.48
CA VAL A 402 1.04 -20.72 -3.34
C VAL A 402 -0.11 -21.58 -3.87
N GLY A 403 0.19 -22.51 -4.78
CA GLY A 403 -0.81 -23.27 -5.54
C GLY A 403 -1.18 -22.65 -6.90
N GLY A 404 -0.82 -21.39 -7.15
CA GLY A 404 -1.12 -20.67 -8.39
C GLY A 404 -2.55 -20.15 -8.48
N PHE A 405 -2.88 -19.54 -9.63
CA PHE A 405 -4.24 -19.14 -9.93
C PHE A 405 -5.00 -20.30 -10.57
N ALA A 406 -6.25 -20.51 -10.14
CA ALA A 406 -7.19 -21.46 -10.72
C ALA A 406 -7.80 -20.93 -12.02
N LEU A 407 -7.98 -19.61 -12.12
CA LEU A 407 -8.49 -18.93 -13.29
C LEU A 407 -7.73 -17.60 -13.50
N GLU A 408 -7.33 -17.33 -14.73
CA GLU A 408 -6.75 -16.05 -15.16
C GLU A 408 -7.44 -15.59 -16.45
N GLU A 409 -8.12 -14.46 -16.40
CA GLU A 409 -8.85 -13.89 -17.52
C GLU A 409 -8.19 -12.61 -18.01
N ARG A 410 -7.79 -12.61 -19.29
CA ARG A 410 -7.32 -11.39 -19.96
C ARG A 410 -8.49 -10.46 -20.21
N GLN A 411 -8.32 -9.21 -19.79
CA GLN A 411 -9.33 -8.19 -20.04
C GLN A 411 -9.28 -7.69 -21.48
N LYS A 412 -10.39 -7.87 -22.21
CA LYS A 412 -10.54 -7.35 -23.58
C LYS A 412 -10.60 -5.82 -23.55
N GLY A 413 -9.83 -5.15 -24.40
CA GLY A 413 -9.86 -3.69 -24.52
C GLY A 413 -9.03 -2.92 -23.47
N ALA A 414 -8.20 -3.60 -22.68
CA ALA A 414 -7.41 -3.00 -21.60
C ALA A 414 -6.29 -2.02 -22.06
N GLY A 415 -6.08 -1.80 -23.36
CA GLY A 415 -5.06 -0.85 -23.85
C GLY A 415 -3.67 -1.10 -23.25
N THR A 416 -3.05 -0.08 -22.66
CA THR A 416 -1.77 -0.15 -21.94
C THR A 416 -1.78 -1.07 -20.71
N ALA A 417 -2.95 -1.46 -20.19
CA ALA A 417 -3.13 -2.45 -19.12
C ALA A 417 -3.20 -3.90 -19.65
N SER A 418 -2.57 -4.20 -20.80
CA SER A 418 -2.54 -5.55 -21.39
C SER A 418 -1.91 -6.64 -20.50
N PHE A 419 -1.14 -6.24 -19.48
CA PHE A 419 -0.61 -7.14 -18.43
C PHE A 419 -1.63 -7.44 -17.32
N ALA A 420 -2.73 -6.69 -17.25
CA ALA A 420 -3.74 -6.85 -16.22
C ALA A 420 -4.61 -8.07 -16.51
N LYS A 421 -4.66 -8.98 -15.55
CA LYS A 421 -5.50 -10.17 -15.59
C LYS A 421 -6.35 -10.26 -14.34
N ARG A 422 -7.63 -10.52 -14.53
CA ARG A 422 -8.53 -10.88 -13.43
C ARG A 422 -8.19 -12.32 -13.04
N SER A 423 -7.72 -12.50 -11.81
CA SER A 423 -7.09 -13.74 -11.39
C SER A 423 -7.70 -14.22 -10.09
N TYR A 424 -8.02 -15.52 -10.04
CA TYR A 424 -8.64 -16.20 -8.91
C TYR A 424 -7.71 -17.28 -8.39
N GLY A 425 -7.47 -17.32 -7.09
CA GLY A 425 -6.62 -18.34 -6.47
C GLY A 425 -6.73 -18.33 -4.95
N GLY A 426 -5.78 -18.98 -4.28
CA GLY A 426 -5.84 -19.18 -2.84
C GLY A 426 -6.94 -20.17 -2.44
N THR A 427 -7.41 -20.10 -1.19
CA THR A 427 -8.47 -20.99 -0.71
C THR A 427 -9.84 -20.54 -1.23
N ALA A 428 -10.58 -21.48 -1.84
CA ALA A 428 -11.92 -21.24 -2.34
C ALA A 428 -12.92 -21.09 -1.16
N PRO A 429 -13.70 -19.99 -1.09
CA PRO A 429 -14.66 -19.77 -0.02
C PRO A 429 -15.68 -20.91 0.18
N LEU A 430 -16.16 -21.53 -0.91
CA LEU A 430 -17.08 -22.68 -0.86
C LEU A 430 -16.43 -23.88 -0.15
N ALA A 431 -15.19 -24.21 -0.50
CA ALA A 431 -14.46 -25.33 0.08
C ALA A 431 -14.15 -25.07 1.56
N ALA A 432 -13.71 -23.85 1.89
CA ALA A 432 -13.46 -23.43 3.26
C ALA A 432 -14.73 -23.48 4.12
N LEU A 433 -15.86 -22.98 3.60
CA LEU A 433 -17.14 -23.01 4.30
C LEU A 433 -17.62 -24.46 4.55
N LYS A 434 -17.50 -25.34 3.55
CA LYS A 434 -17.79 -26.78 3.71
C LYS A 434 -16.93 -27.44 4.79
N ALA A 435 -15.65 -27.08 4.88
CA ALA A 435 -14.74 -27.62 5.89
C ALA A 435 -15.13 -27.21 7.31
N VAL A 436 -15.63 -25.98 7.52
CA VAL A 436 -16.04 -25.48 8.85
C VAL A 436 -17.51 -25.73 9.19
N ARG A 437 -18.34 -26.10 8.20
CA ARG A 437 -19.75 -26.49 8.36
C ARG A 437 -20.05 -27.84 7.70
N PRO A 438 -19.40 -28.94 8.14
CA PRO A 438 -19.69 -30.28 7.62
C PRO A 438 -21.11 -30.77 7.97
N ASP A 439 -21.77 -30.07 8.90
CA ASP A 439 -23.12 -30.34 9.40
C ASP A 439 -24.24 -29.68 8.56
N ALA A 440 -23.88 -28.97 7.49
CA ALA A 440 -24.80 -28.31 6.56
C ALA A 440 -24.59 -28.78 5.12
N GLN A 441 -25.69 -28.86 4.36
CA GLN A 441 -25.67 -29.04 2.91
C GLN A 441 -25.36 -27.70 2.25
N ILE A 442 -24.16 -27.58 1.67
CA ILE A 442 -23.69 -26.35 1.03
C ILE A 442 -23.57 -26.58 -0.48
N SER A 443 -24.42 -25.85 -1.22
CA SER A 443 -24.46 -25.87 -2.69
C SER A 443 -23.85 -24.60 -3.27
N PHE A 444 -23.55 -24.63 -4.57
CA PHE A 444 -23.01 -23.49 -5.31
C PHE A 444 -23.81 -23.24 -6.58
N VAL A 445 -24.02 -21.97 -6.91
CA VAL A 445 -24.57 -21.48 -8.18
C VAL A 445 -23.69 -20.34 -8.68
N ASP A 446 -23.33 -20.31 -9.96
CA ASP A 446 -22.39 -19.30 -10.48
C ASP A 446 -22.96 -17.86 -10.51
N GLY A 447 -24.27 -17.69 -10.37
CA GLY A 447 -24.95 -16.40 -10.35
C GLY A 447 -25.14 -15.74 -11.73
N SER A 448 -24.78 -16.40 -12.83
CA SER A 448 -24.96 -15.88 -14.20
C SER A 448 -26.43 -15.79 -14.63
N ASP A 449 -27.28 -16.65 -14.07
CA ASP A 449 -28.74 -16.59 -14.18
C ASP A 449 -29.36 -16.21 -12.83
N ALA A 450 -29.85 -14.96 -12.74
CA ALA A 450 -30.47 -14.43 -11.54
C ALA A 450 -31.75 -15.17 -11.12
N ALA A 451 -32.52 -15.73 -12.07
CA ALA A 451 -33.73 -16.49 -11.77
C ALA A 451 -33.38 -17.86 -11.16
N ALA A 452 -32.38 -18.54 -11.72
CA ALA A 452 -31.86 -19.79 -11.16
C ALA A 452 -31.24 -19.57 -9.76
N ALA A 453 -30.46 -18.51 -9.59
CA ALA A 453 -29.90 -18.12 -8.29
C ALA A 453 -30.99 -17.82 -7.24
N ALA A 454 -32.03 -17.08 -7.61
CA ALA A 454 -33.16 -16.79 -6.74
C ALA A 454 -33.95 -18.07 -6.37
N ALA A 455 -34.14 -18.99 -7.31
CA ALA A 455 -34.79 -20.28 -7.05
C ALA A 455 -33.97 -21.14 -6.06
N ALA A 456 -32.64 -21.20 -6.23
CA ALA A 456 -31.76 -21.89 -5.30
C ALA A 456 -31.75 -21.23 -3.91
N ALA A 457 -31.73 -19.88 -3.86
CA ALA A 457 -31.82 -19.12 -2.62
C ALA A 457 -33.11 -19.39 -1.86
N LYS A 458 -34.25 -19.45 -2.56
CA LYS A 458 -35.55 -19.77 -1.95
C LYS A 458 -35.60 -21.16 -1.30
N ALA A 459 -34.82 -22.11 -1.82
CA ALA A 459 -34.76 -23.49 -1.33
C ALA A 459 -33.78 -23.69 -0.16
N ALA A 460 -32.98 -22.68 0.20
CA ALA A 460 -31.97 -22.74 1.25
C ALA A 460 -32.38 -21.94 2.51
N ASP A 461 -31.84 -22.31 3.68
CA ASP A 461 -32.02 -21.56 4.92
C ASP A 461 -31.34 -20.18 4.87
N VAL A 462 -30.20 -20.11 4.18
CA VAL A 462 -29.37 -18.91 4.02
C VAL A 462 -28.79 -18.88 2.60
N ALA A 463 -28.80 -17.71 1.97
CA ALA A 463 -28.10 -17.44 0.73
C ALA A 463 -26.89 -16.54 1.00
N ILE A 464 -25.72 -16.90 0.45
CA ILE A 464 -24.49 -16.12 0.55
C ILE A 464 -24.08 -15.71 -0.86
N VAL A 465 -24.21 -14.43 -1.19
CA VAL A 465 -23.89 -13.89 -2.51
C VAL A 465 -22.51 -13.25 -2.46
N PHE A 466 -21.57 -13.74 -3.27
CA PHE A 466 -20.29 -13.12 -3.52
C PHE A 466 -20.43 -12.15 -4.67
N ALA A 467 -20.04 -10.89 -4.45
CA ALA A 467 -20.12 -9.84 -5.44
C ALA A 467 -18.80 -9.06 -5.53
N GLU A 468 -18.44 -8.70 -6.75
CA GLU A 468 -17.07 -8.29 -7.05
C GLU A 468 -17.03 -6.97 -7.81
N LYS A 469 -15.96 -6.22 -7.61
CA LYS A 469 -15.55 -5.12 -8.48
C LYS A 469 -14.04 -5.15 -8.60
N TRP A 470 -13.56 -5.61 -9.75
CA TRP A 470 -12.14 -5.83 -9.96
C TRP A 470 -11.42 -4.52 -10.31
N SER A 471 -10.25 -4.29 -9.70
CA SER A 471 -9.42 -3.10 -9.88
C SER A 471 -8.00 -3.49 -10.29
N THR A 472 -7.35 -2.63 -11.07
CA THR A 472 -5.99 -2.87 -11.56
C THR A 472 -5.22 -1.57 -11.76
N GLU A 473 -3.91 -1.67 -11.69
CA GLU A 473 -3.01 -0.68 -12.26
C GLU A 473 -3.34 -0.35 -13.73
N ALA A 474 -3.13 0.92 -14.09
CA ALA A 474 -3.27 1.52 -15.41
C ALA A 474 -4.73 1.70 -15.92
N ALA A 475 -5.74 1.44 -15.10
CA ALA A 475 -7.13 1.70 -15.45
C ALA A 475 -7.98 2.08 -14.23
N ASP A 476 -8.66 3.24 -14.30
CA ASP A 476 -9.66 3.64 -13.30
C ASP A 476 -11.05 3.09 -13.65
N GLN A 477 -11.87 2.96 -12.62
CA GLN A 477 -13.27 2.55 -12.72
C GLN A 477 -14.13 3.70 -13.25
N LYS A 478 -15.14 3.39 -14.07
CA LYS A 478 -16.04 4.42 -14.61
C LYS A 478 -17.11 4.86 -13.61
N ASP A 479 -17.51 3.93 -12.75
CA ASP A 479 -18.59 4.09 -11.78
C ASP A 479 -18.31 3.26 -10.52
N LEU A 480 -19.26 3.27 -9.59
CA LEU A 480 -19.21 2.56 -8.32
C LEU A 480 -20.04 1.26 -8.32
N SER A 481 -20.63 0.87 -9.44
CA SER A 481 -21.49 -0.32 -9.53
C SER A 481 -20.67 -1.61 -9.51
N LEU A 482 -21.27 -2.70 -9.06
CA LEU A 482 -20.62 -4.01 -9.06
C LEU A 482 -20.48 -4.59 -10.48
N ASP A 483 -19.49 -5.45 -10.69
CA ASP A 483 -19.28 -6.12 -11.97
C ASP A 483 -20.40 -7.14 -12.26
N GLY A 484 -20.54 -7.53 -13.54
CA GLY A 484 -21.32 -8.70 -13.93
C GLY A 484 -22.83 -8.62 -13.61
N ASN A 485 -23.39 -7.40 -13.51
CA ASN A 485 -24.79 -7.17 -13.11
C ASN A 485 -25.13 -7.71 -11.70
N ALA A 486 -24.14 -7.80 -10.82
CA ALA A 486 -24.32 -8.35 -9.47
C ALA A 486 -25.34 -7.57 -8.63
N ASP A 487 -25.54 -6.27 -8.88
CA ASP A 487 -26.59 -5.49 -8.21
C ASP A 487 -28.00 -6.08 -8.44
N ALA A 488 -28.29 -6.51 -9.67
CA ALA A 488 -29.58 -7.13 -10.00
C ALA A 488 -29.68 -8.56 -9.45
N LEU A 489 -28.58 -9.32 -9.48
CA LEU A 489 -28.49 -10.65 -8.88
C LEU A 489 -28.80 -10.61 -7.39
N ILE A 490 -28.15 -9.70 -6.64
CA ILE A 490 -28.38 -9.54 -5.20
C ILE A 490 -29.83 -9.15 -4.94
N ALA A 491 -30.39 -8.22 -5.71
CA ALA A 491 -31.77 -7.80 -5.56
C ALA A 491 -32.77 -8.96 -5.78
N ALA A 492 -32.51 -9.84 -6.76
CA ALA A 492 -33.34 -11.02 -7.03
C ALA A 492 -33.21 -12.08 -5.92
N VAL A 493 -32.00 -12.37 -5.47
CA VAL A 493 -31.73 -13.32 -4.38
C VAL A 493 -32.34 -12.84 -3.06
N ALA A 494 -32.14 -11.57 -2.70
CA ALA A 494 -32.70 -10.99 -1.47
C ALA A 494 -34.23 -10.98 -1.46
N ALA A 495 -34.87 -10.79 -2.63
CA ALA A 495 -36.32 -10.88 -2.75
C ALA A 495 -36.84 -12.31 -2.56
N ALA A 496 -36.05 -13.32 -2.95
CA ALA A 496 -36.41 -14.73 -2.82
C ALA A 496 -36.07 -15.33 -1.44
N ASN A 497 -35.02 -14.84 -0.79
CA ASN A 497 -34.60 -15.26 0.55
C ASN A 497 -34.22 -14.06 1.42
N PRO A 498 -35.00 -13.71 2.46
CA PRO A 498 -34.71 -12.59 3.35
C PRO A 498 -33.47 -12.83 4.24
N ARG A 499 -32.95 -14.06 4.30
CA ARG A 499 -31.70 -14.43 4.98
C ARG A 499 -30.54 -14.44 3.99
N THR A 500 -30.37 -13.32 3.29
CA THR A 500 -29.27 -13.12 2.33
C THR A 500 -28.10 -12.41 2.99
N VAL A 501 -26.91 -13.00 2.90
CA VAL A 501 -25.64 -12.40 3.28
C VAL A 501 -24.89 -12.03 2.01
N VAL A 502 -24.35 -10.82 1.93
CA VAL A 502 -23.49 -10.41 0.81
C VAL A 502 -22.03 -10.33 1.28
N VAL A 503 -21.13 -10.94 0.51
CA VAL A 503 -19.68 -10.84 0.69
C VAL A 503 -19.11 -10.06 -0.50
N LEU A 504 -18.49 -8.92 -0.21
CA LEU A 504 -17.91 -8.04 -1.22
C LEU A 504 -16.42 -8.33 -1.36
N GLU A 505 -16.02 -8.81 -2.54
CA GLU A 505 -14.61 -8.90 -2.93
C GLU A 505 -14.27 -7.73 -3.87
N THR A 506 -13.95 -6.57 -3.28
CA THR A 506 -13.76 -5.31 -4.00
C THR A 506 -12.45 -4.62 -3.63
N GLY A 507 -11.79 -4.01 -4.63
CA GLY A 507 -10.58 -3.23 -4.40
C GLY A 507 -10.84 -1.80 -3.90
N ASN A 508 -12.10 -1.38 -3.91
CA ASN A 508 -12.57 -0.02 -3.72
C ASN A 508 -13.96 0.00 -3.07
N PRO A 509 -14.41 1.16 -2.56
CA PRO A 509 -15.80 1.40 -2.25
C PRO A 509 -16.72 1.16 -3.46
N VAL A 510 -17.91 0.61 -3.21
CA VAL A 510 -18.94 0.35 -4.21
C VAL A 510 -20.29 0.89 -3.74
N ALA A 511 -21.15 1.25 -4.70
CA ALA A 511 -22.54 1.57 -4.43
C ALA A 511 -23.30 0.29 -4.06
N MET A 512 -24.35 0.42 -3.24
CA MET A 512 -25.16 -0.72 -2.77
C MET A 512 -26.65 -0.37 -2.81
N PRO A 513 -27.27 -0.23 -3.99
CA PRO A 513 -28.70 0.11 -4.11
C PRO A 513 -29.63 -0.94 -3.46
N TRP A 514 -29.13 -2.15 -3.23
CA TRP A 514 -29.82 -3.27 -2.58
C TRP A 514 -29.55 -3.39 -1.07
N ARG A 515 -28.72 -2.51 -0.48
CA ARG A 515 -28.27 -2.58 0.93
C ARG A 515 -29.41 -2.84 1.92
N ASP A 516 -30.51 -2.11 1.79
CA ASP A 516 -31.60 -2.16 2.76
C ASP A 516 -32.45 -3.44 2.63
N ARG A 517 -32.25 -4.23 1.57
CA ARG A 517 -32.93 -5.52 1.35
C ARG A 517 -32.16 -6.71 1.90
N VAL A 518 -30.90 -6.54 2.30
CA VAL A 518 -30.08 -7.62 2.84
C VAL A 518 -29.76 -7.39 4.32
N PRO A 519 -29.88 -8.42 5.18
CA PRO A 519 -29.57 -8.28 6.59
C PRO A 519 -28.08 -8.22 6.91
N ALA A 520 -27.18 -8.78 6.08
CA ALA A 520 -25.75 -8.72 6.36
C ALA A 520 -24.87 -8.46 5.14
N ILE A 521 -23.81 -7.67 5.35
CA ILE A 521 -22.82 -7.31 4.33
C ILE A 521 -21.43 -7.36 4.96
N LEU A 522 -20.55 -8.16 4.38
CA LEU A 522 -19.12 -8.22 4.68
C LEU A 522 -18.34 -7.56 3.56
N ALA A 523 -17.44 -6.62 3.88
CA ALA A 523 -16.37 -6.21 2.97
C ALA A 523 -15.14 -7.08 3.23
N ALA A 524 -14.90 -8.03 2.32
CA ALA A 524 -13.73 -8.92 2.36
C ALA A 524 -12.54 -8.37 1.54
N TRP A 525 -12.77 -7.33 0.75
CA TRP A 525 -11.77 -6.68 -0.11
C TRP A 525 -11.18 -7.65 -1.14
N PHE A 526 -9.91 -7.51 -1.54
CA PHE A 526 -9.18 -8.66 -2.11
C PHE A 526 -8.45 -9.36 -0.97
N PRO A 527 -8.91 -10.55 -0.53
CA PRO A 527 -8.57 -11.07 0.80
C PRO A 527 -7.26 -11.90 0.83
N GLY A 528 -6.54 -12.00 -0.28
CA GLY A 528 -5.26 -12.72 -0.35
C GLY A 528 -5.41 -14.24 -0.32
N GLN A 529 -4.29 -14.98 -0.29
CA GLN A 529 -4.31 -16.43 -0.57
C GLN A 529 -5.09 -17.29 0.44
N ARG A 530 -5.33 -16.76 1.65
CA ARG A 530 -6.12 -17.43 2.71
C ARG A 530 -7.51 -16.80 2.88
N GLY A 531 -7.95 -16.02 1.91
CA GLY A 531 -9.19 -15.25 1.99
C GLY A 531 -10.44 -16.11 2.18
N GLY A 532 -10.57 -17.22 1.45
CA GLY A 532 -11.71 -18.14 1.63
C GLY A 532 -11.79 -18.69 3.05
N ASP A 533 -10.65 -18.98 3.68
CA ASP A 533 -10.60 -19.46 5.07
C ASP A 533 -11.03 -18.37 6.04
N ALA A 534 -10.52 -17.14 5.86
CA ALA A 534 -10.90 -15.99 6.69
C ALA A 534 -12.39 -15.69 6.59
N ILE A 535 -12.93 -15.65 5.36
CA ILE A 535 -14.35 -15.42 5.10
C ILE A 535 -15.20 -16.49 5.78
N ALA A 536 -14.88 -17.78 5.60
CA ALA A 536 -15.60 -18.87 6.23
C ALA A 536 -15.60 -18.76 7.76
N ARG A 537 -14.44 -18.44 8.37
CA ARG A 537 -14.28 -18.32 9.82
C ARG A 537 -15.00 -17.12 10.42
N VAL A 538 -15.06 -15.99 9.71
CA VAL A 538 -15.90 -14.84 10.08
C VAL A 538 -17.37 -15.21 9.96
N LEU A 539 -17.81 -15.76 8.82
CA LEU A 539 -19.20 -16.15 8.60
C LEU A 539 -19.73 -17.08 9.70
N THR A 540 -18.93 -18.02 10.19
CA THR A 540 -19.34 -18.95 11.27
C THR A 540 -19.09 -18.40 12.69
N GLY A 541 -18.50 -17.23 12.84
CA GLY A 541 -18.15 -16.66 14.16
C GLY A 541 -17.05 -17.40 14.88
N ALA A 542 -16.26 -18.21 14.16
CA ALA A 542 -14.99 -18.72 14.68
C ALA A 542 -13.99 -17.57 14.90
N VAL A 543 -14.14 -16.51 14.11
CA VAL A 543 -13.50 -15.21 14.29
C VAL A 543 -14.60 -14.14 14.44
N ASN A 544 -14.40 -13.24 15.38
CA ASN A 544 -15.22 -12.04 15.52
C ASN A 544 -14.63 -10.95 14.61
N PRO A 545 -15.39 -10.39 13.64
CA PRO A 545 -14.88 -9.34 12.77
C PRO A 545 -14.47 -8.13 13.60
N SER A 546 -13.31 -7.56 13.26
CA SER A 546 -12.72 -6.40 13.94
C SER A 546 -12.10 -5.38 12.97
N GLY A 547 -12.39 -5.53 11.66
CA GLY A 547 -11.96 -4.56 10.67
C GLY A 547 -12.83 -3.31 10.70
N HIS A 548 -12.22 -2.14 10.45
CA HIS A 548 -12.88 -0.84 10.34
C HIS A 548 -12.49 -0.16 9.03
N LEU A 549 -13.42 0.51 8.36
CA LEU A 549 -13.21 1.10 7.05
C LEU A 549 -12.04 2.11 7.04
N PRO A 550 -11.00 1.93 6.20
CA PRO A 550 -9.92 2.90 6.02
C PRO A 550 -10.28 3.98 4.97
N VAL A 551 -11.48 3.91 4.40
CA VAL A 551 -11.99 4.76 3.33
C VAL A 551 -13.51 4.93 3.49
N THR A 552 -14.01 6.12 3.19
CA THR A 552 -15.43 6.43 3.21
C THR A 552 -16.13 5.79 1.99
N PHE A 553 -17.27 5.13 2.21
CA PHE A 553 -18.10 4.62 1.12
C PHE A 553 -19.10 5.70 0.70
N PRO A 554 -18.98 6.28 -0.51
CA PRO A 554 -19.96 7.23 -1.02
C PRO A 554 -21.33 6.57 -1.23
N ALA A 555 -22.41 7.33 -0.98
CA ALA A 555 -23.75 6.94 -1.40
C ALA A 555 -23.94 7.04 -2.92
N SER A 556 -23.22 7.96 -3.58
CA SER A 556 -23.17 8.06 -5.04
C SER A 556 -21.97 8.89 -5.51
N VAL A 557 -21.68 8.85 -6.81
CA VAL A 557 -20.63 9.68 -7.44
C VAL A 557 -20.86 11.19 -7.25
N ALA A 558 -22.09 11.63 -6.97
CA ALA A 558 -22.40 13.04 -6.74
C ALA A 558 -21.82 13.58 -5.43
N GLN A 559 -21.40 12.70 -4.50
CA GLN A 559 -20.74 13.10 -3.25
C GLN A 559 -19.23 13.29 -3.39
N LEU A 560 -18.64 12.84 -4.51
CA LEU A 560 -17.21 12.92 -4.74
C LEU A 560 -16.79 14.37 -5.02
N PRO A 561 -15.57 14.79 -4.64
CA PRO A 561 -15.04 16.09 -5.02
C PRO A 561 -15.04 16.32 -6.54
N ASN A 562 -14.78 15.25 -7.30
CA ASN A 562 -14.88 15.21 -8.76
C ASN A 562 -15.97 14.21 -9.18
N PRO A 563 -17.24 14.61 -9.42
CA PRO A 563 -18.28 13.68 -9.84
C PRO A 563 -18.01 13.02 -11.20
N VAL A 564 -17.37 13.76 -12.11
CA VAL A 564 -16.83 13.23 -13.37
C VAL A 564 -15.40 12.77 -13.13
N LEU A 565 -15.08 11.53 -13.50
CA LEU A 565 -13.73 10.99 -13.35
C LEU A 565 -12.73 11.87 -14.13
N PRO A 566 -11.69 12.43 -13.49
CA PRO A 566 -10.68 13.21 -14.19
C PRO A 566 -10.05 12.42 -15.35
N GLY A 567 -9.88 13.07 -16.50
CA GLY A 567 -9.31 12.42 -17.70
C GLY A 567 -10.31 11.64 -18.56
N SER A 568 -11.49 11.29 -18.06
CA SER A 568 -12.47 10.45 -18.78
C SER A 568 -13.04 11.08 -20.06
N ASN A 569 -13.01 12.41 -20.17
CA ASN A 569 -13.48 13.20 -21.31
C ASN A 569 -12.34 13.79 -22.15
N VAL A 570 -11.09 13.42 -21.89
CA VAL A 570 -9.92 13.98 -22.57
C VAL A 570 -9.70 13.28 -23.90
N ALA A 571 -9.35 14.06 -24.93
CA ALA A 571 -9.07 13.53 -26.26
C ALA A 571 -7.89 12.52 -26.24
N PRO A 572 -7.88 11.53 -27.15
CA PRO A 572 -6.75 10.62 -27.32
C PRO A 572 -5.42 11.36 -27.57
N ALA A 573 -4.31 10.73 -27.17
CA ALA A 573 -2.98 11.31 -27.35
C ALA A 573 -2.68 11.65 -28.82
N ASP A 574 -2.22 12.88 -29.06
CA ASP A 574 -1.75 13.35 -30.36
C ASP A 574 -0.28 12.99 -30.62
N ALA A 575 0.21 13.31 -31.82
CA ALA A 575 1.58 13.01 -32.24
C ALA A 575 2.63 13.65 -31.31
N ALA A 576 2.37 14.87 -30.83
CA ALA A 576 3.28 15.56 -29.90
C ALA A 576 3.35 14.84 -28.55
N THR A 577 2.20 14.44 -27.99
CA THR A 577 2.14 13.68 -26.74
C THR A 577 2.84 12.33 -26.89
N ARG A 578 2.62 11.61 -28.00
CA ARG A 578 3.27 10.33 -28.29
C ARG A 578 4.77 10.45 -28.54
N ALA A 579 5.25 11.58 -29.06
CA ALA A 579 6.68 11.83 -29.22
C ALA A 579 7.41 11.90 -27.86
N THR A 580 6.72 12.36 -26.82
CA THR A 580 7.27 12.46 -25.45
C THR A 580 7.15 11.16 -24.67
N TYR A 581 5.96 10.55 -24.64
CA TYR A 581 5.67 9.41 -23.75
C TYR A 581 5.54 8.06 -24.46
N GLY A 582 5.73 8.02 -25.78
CA GLY A 582 5.66 6.80 -26.57
C GLY A 582 4.31 6.09 -26.45
N LEU A 583 4.37 4.76 -26.27
CA LEU A 583 3.18 3.90 -26.14
C LEU A 583 2.42 4.10 -24.82
N MET A 584 3.01 4.79 -23.85
CA MET A 584 2.41 5.09 -22.55
C MET A 584 1.45 6.30 -22.59
N ALA A 585 1.40 7.03 -23.71
CA ALA A 585 0.43 8.11 -23.95
C ALA A 585 -0.93 7.60 -24.43
N GLY A 586 -1.87 7.45 -23.48
CA GLY A 586 -3.28 7.12 -23.78
C GLY A 586 -4.11 8.33 -24.21
N THR A 587 -3.95 9.46 -23.53
CA THR A 587 -4.71 10.70 -23.72
C THR A 587 -3.78 11.88 -23.96
N LYS A 588 -4.30 13.03 -24.42
CA LYS A 588 -3.58 14.30 -24.30
C LYS A 588 -3.32 14.61 -22.83
N SER A 589 -2.34 15.48 -22.57
CA SER A 589 -2.12 16.05 -21.24
C SER A 589 -3.31 16.88 -20.75
N PHE A 590 -3.58 16.82 -19.45
CA PHE A 590 -4.63 17.58 -18.77
C PHE A 590 -4.22 17.86 -17.32
N ALA A 591 -4.90 18.82 -16.68
CA ALA A 591 -4.75 19.10 -15.26
C ALA A 591 -5.81 18.36 -14.45
N VAL A 592 -5.41 17.91 -13.27
CA VAL A 592 -6.27 17.32 -12.25
C VAL A 592 -6.24 18.25 -11.05
N THR A 593 -7.42 18.74 -10.67
CA THR A 593 -7.60 19.52 -9.45
C THR A 593 -8.36 18.70 -8.43
N PHE A 594 -7.89 18.72 -7.19
CA PHE A 594 -8.56 18.11 -6.04
C PHE A 594 -9.17 19.24 -5.20
N PRO A 595 -10.43 19.65 -5.46
CA PRO A 595 -11.03 20.83 -4.83
C PRO A 595 -11.21 20.68 -3.32
N GLU A 596 -11.05 19.47 -2.79
CA GLU A 596 -11.02 19.19 -1.36
C GLU A 596 -9.67 19.51 -0.68
N GLY A 597 -8.60 19.74 -1.45
CA GLY A 597 -7.29 20.10 -0.91
C GLY A 597 -6.77 19.08 0.12
N ALA A 598 -6.49 19.56 1.33
CA ALA A 598 -6.07 18.71 2.46
C ALA A 598 -7.19 17.93 3.16
N ASP A 599 -8.44 18.26 2.86
CA ASP A 599 -9.62 17.66 3.48
C ASP A 599 -10.15 16.48 2.65
N ALA A 600 -9.25 15.57 2.24
CA ALA A 600 -9.61 14.34 1.53
C ALA A 600 -10.48 13.39 2.40
N GLY A 601 -11.28 12.55 1.73
CA GLY A 601 -12.07 11.52 2.39
C GLY A 601 -13.11 12.06 3.36
N TYR A 602 -13.26 11.46 4.54
CA TYR A 602 -14.25 11.84 5.56
C TYR A 602 -14.18 13.32 5.97
N ARG A 603 -13.04 13.99 5.77
CA ARG A 603 -12.87 15.43 6.03
C ARG A 603 -13.70 16.26 5.04
N TRP A 604 -13.74 15.87 3.77
CA TRP A 604 -14.61 16.46 2.75
C TRP A 604 -16.08 16.28 3.10
N TYR A 605 -16.47 15.07 3.51
CA TYR A 605 -17.84 14.80 3.95
C TYR A 605 -18.24 15.67 5.14
N ALA A 606 -17.34 15.81 6.13
CA ALA A 606 -17.56 16.70 7.27
C ALA A 606 -17.66 18.17 6.85
N ALA A 607 -16.78 18.64 5.96
CA ALA A 607 -16.77 20.02 5.46
C ALA A 607 -18.02 20.36 4.62
N LYS A 608 -18.57 19.39 3.89
CA LYS A 608 -19.76 19.55 3.04
C LYS A 608 -21.07 19.18 3.72
N GLY A 609 -21.04 18.61 4.92
CA GLY A 609 -22.23 18.10 5.60
C GLY A 609 -22.90 16.95 4.86
N LEU A 610 -22.12 16.07 4.22
CA LEU A 610 -22.62 14.93 3.45
C LEU A 610 -22.71 13.67 4.31
N THR A 611 -23.77 12.89 4.12
CA THR A 611 -23.93 11.57 4.76
C THR A 611 -23.42 10.47 3.81
N PRO A 612 -22.34 9.76 4.15
CA PRO A 612 -21.86 8.64 3.34
C PRO A 612 -22.76 7.40 3.48
N LEU A 613 -22.58 6.42 2.57
CA LEU A 613 -23.20 5.10 2.71
C LEU A 613 -22.66 4.35 3.93
N TYR A 614 -21.34 4.39 4.09
CA TYR A 614 -20.64 3.99 5.31
C TYR A 614 -19.48 4.97 5.58
N PRO A 615 -19.35 5.50 6.81
CA PRO A 615 -18.33 6.47 7.13
C PRO A 615 -16.95 5.81 7.31
N PHE A 616 -15.88 6.59 7.14
CA PHE A 616 -14.54 6.21 7.58
C PHE A 616 -14.56 5.73 9.04
N GLY A 617 -13.83 4.65 9.30
CA GLY A 617 -13.76 4.00 10.60
C GLY A 617 -14.94 3.09 10.93
N HIS A 618 -15.98 2.99 10.09
CA HIS A 618 -17.12 2.09 10.35
C HIS A 618 -16.70 0.63 10.35
N GLY A 619 -17.18 -0.14 11.33
CA GLY A 619 -17.00 -1.58 11.42
C GLY A 619 -17.82 -2.14 12.57
N LEU A 620 -18.63 -3.18 12.29
CA LEU A 620 -19.42 -3.85 13.31
C LEU A 620 -18.67 -5.07 13.86
N SER A 621 -19.11 -5.54 15.03
CA SER A 621 -18.58 -6.73 15.71
C SER A 621 -19.72 -7.68 16.11
N TYR A 622 -19.40 -8.94 16.38
CA TYR A 622 -20.30 -9.91 17.03
C TYR A 622 -20.37 -9.72 18.56
N THR A 623 -19.63 -8.76 19.10
CA THR A 623 -19.76 -8.29 20.48
C THR A 623 -20.02 -6.78 20.50
N SER A 624 -20.23 -6.20 21.68
CA SER A 624 -20.45 -4.77 21.86
C SER A 624 -19.39 -4.16 22.77
N PHE A 625 -19.09 -2.88 22.56
CA PHE A 625 -18.12 -2.14 23.35
C PHE A 625 -18.71 -0.85 23.91
N ARG A 626 -18.19 -0.42 25.05
CA ARG A 626 -18.50 0.88 25.66
C ARG A 626 -17.20 1.63 25.92
N TYR A 627 -17.20 2.92 25.61
CA TYR A 627 -16.11 3.83 25.96
C TYR A 627 -16.52 4.67 27.17
N ASP A 628 -15.62 4.83 28.13
CA ASP A 628 -15.85 5.67 29.32
C ASP A 628 -14.56 6.35 29.82
N ARG A 629 -14.68 7.19 30.86
CA ARG A 629 -13.56 7.85 31.56
C ARG A 629 -12.62 8.67 30.67
N LEU A 630 -13.16 9.42 29.71
CA LEU A 630 -12.36 10.32 28.87
C LEU A 630 -11.66 11.41 29.69
N ALA A 631 -10.34 11.46 29.56
CA ALA A 631 -9.48 12.52 30.06
C ALA A 631 -8.59 13.04 28.91
N ALA A 632 -8.59 14.36 28.70
CA ALA A 632 -7.71 15.00 27.71
C ALA A 632 -6.82 16.03 28.42
N SER A 633 -5.52 15.99 28.16
CA SER A 633 -4.54 16.96 28.65
C SER A 633 -3.90 17.71 27.49
N GLY A 634 -3.74 19.03 27.68
CA GLY A 634 -3.17 19.93 26.68
C GLY A 634 -1.93 20.67 27.17
N GLY A 635 -1.65 21.82 26.56
CA GLY A 635 -0.39 22.54 26.67
C GLY A 635 0.35 22.50 25.34
N LYS A 636 1.60 22.00 25.33
CA LYS A 636 2.34 21.78 24.07
C LYS A 636 1.94 20.49 23.37
N ALA A 637 1.73 19.42 24.13
CA ALA A 637 1.29 18.13 23.60
C ALA A 637 -0.19 17.88 23.93
N LEU A 638 -0.90 17.24 23.02
CA LEU A 638 -2.24 16.72 23.24
C LEU A 638 -2.16 15.22 23.56
N THR A 639 -2.61 14.85 24.76
CA THR A 639 -2.76 13.45 25.17
C THR A 639 -4.21 13.18 25.53
N VAL A 640 -4.75 12.05 25.05
CA VAL A 640 -6.12 11.61 25.30
C VAL A 640 -6.08 10.20 25.89
N ARG A 641 -6.77 10.00 27.02
CA ARG A 641 -6.92 8.72 27.70
C ARG A 641 -8.38 8.41 27.93
N PHE A 642 -8.76 7.15 27.78
CA PHE A 642 -10.13 6.65 28.03
C PHE A 642 -10.09 5.13 28.21
N SER A 643 -11.15 4.55 28.77
CA SER A 643 -11.30 3.11 28.89
C SER A 643 -12.26 2.54 27.86
N VAL A 644 -11.96 1.33 27.39
CA VAL A 644 -12.77 0.51 26.50
C VAL A 644 -13.16 -0.74 27.24
N THR A 645 -14.45 -1.05 27.29
CA THR A 645 -14.98 -2.28 27.92
C THR A 645 -15.72 -3.10 26.88
N ASN A 646 -15.42 -4.40 26.81
CA ASN A 646 -16.26 -5.35 26.06
C ASN A 646 -17.50 -5.68 26.89
N THR A 647 -18.67 -5.24 26.44
CA THR A 647 -19.95 -5.39 27.15
C THR A 647 -20.78 -6.55 26.63
N GLY A 648 -20.34 -7.23 25.57
CA GLY A 648 -21.03 -8.39 25.02
C GLY A 648 -20.53 -9.71 25.60
N GLN A 649 -20.87 -10.80 24.91
CA GLN A 649 -20.65 -12.18 25.36
C GLN A 649 -19.56 -12.92 24.58
N ARG A 650 -18.89 -12.23 23.65
CA ARG A 650 -17.82 -12.80 22.82
C ARG A 650 -16.56 -11.98 22.98
N ALA A 651 -15.40 -12.64 22.95
CA ALA A 651 -14.15 -11.93 22.79
C ALA A 651 -14.12 -11.19 21.45
N GLY A 652 -13.46 -10.03 21.42
CA GLY A 652 -13.34 -9.23 20.20
C GLY A 652 -12.40 -8.06 20.40
N ALA A 653 -11.94 -7.49 19.28
CA ALA A 653 -11.23 -6.23 19.24
C ALA A 653 -12.12 -5.14 18.66
N ASP A 654 -11.86 -3.91 19.08
CA ASP A 654 -12.52 -2.69 18.61
C ASP A 654 -11.47 -1.62 18.29
N VAL A 655 -11.82 -0.62 17.50
CA VAL A 655 -10.94 0.49 17.12
C VAL A 655 -11.55 1.82 17.57
N PRO A 656 -11.44 2.19 18.86
CA PRO A 656 -11.83 3.52 19.31
C PRO A 656 -10.95 4.59 18.65
N GLN A 657 -11.57 5.41 17.82
CA GLN A 657 -10.89 6.47 17.07
C GLN A 657 -10.98 7.79 17.84
N VAL A 658 -9.86 8.50 17.90
CA VAL A 658 -9.78 9.81 18.54
C VAL A 658 -9.65 10.88 17.48
N TYR A 659 -10.56 11.85 17.51
CA TYR A 659 -10.60 12.95 16.59
C TYR A 659 -10.46 14.29 17.29
N VAL A 660 -9.82 15.24 16.60
CA VAL A 660 -9.75 16.64 17.00
C VAL A 660 -10.58 17.51 16.06
N THR A 661 -11.28 18.48 16.63
CA THR A 661 -12.01 19.51 15.90
C THR A 661 -11.60 20.89 16.40
N ARG A 662 -11.42 21.84 15.49
CA ARG A 662 -11.18 23.25 15.82
C ARG A 662 -12.12 24.15 15.00
N PRO A 663 -12.41 25.37 15.48
CA PRO A 663 -13.31 26.28 14.76
C PRO A 663 -12.91 26.48 13.30
N GLY A 664 -13.87 26.32 12.38
CA GLY A 664 -13.67 26.54 10.94
C GLY A 664 -12.85 25.49 10.20
N ARG A 665 -12.54 24.33 10.81
CA ARG A 665 -11.77 23.25 10.16
C ARG A 665 -12.48 21.91 10.32
N ALA A 666 -12.30 21.05 9.32
CA ALA A 666 -12.80 19.68 9.38
C ALA A 666 -12.16 18.90 10.54
N LYS A 667 -12.91 17.91 11.03
CA LYS A 667 -12.46 16.92 12.01
C LYS A 667 -11.22 16.17 11.50
N ARG A 668 -10.20 15.95 12.34
CA ARG A 668 -8.99 15.19 11.99
C ARG A 668 -8.74 14.02 12.94
N LEU A 669 -8.44 12.82 12.42
CA LEU A 669 -8.02 11.67 13.23
C LEU A 669 -6.67 11.99 13.86
N ILE A 670 -6.51 11.85 15.18
CA ILE A 670 -5.25 12.09 15.88
C ILE A 670 -4.61 10.81 16.45
N GLY A 671 -5.32 9.70 16.37
CA GLY A 671 -4.85 8.38 16.77
C GLY A 671 -6.00 7.46 17.15
N TRP A 672 -5.64 6.23 17.50
CA TRP A 672 -6.57 5.16 17.88
C TRP A 672 -5.86 4.17 18.80
N GLY A 673 -6.62 3.19 19.31
CA GLY A 673 -6.08 1.94 19.85
C GLY A 673 -6.84 0.76 19.27
N LYS A 674 -6.30 -0.46 19.39
CA LYS A 674 -7.02 -1.70 19.03
C LYS A 674 -6.91 -2.77 20.12
N PRO A 675 -7.57 -2.60 21.28
CA PRO A 675 -7.52 -3.60 22.34
C PRO A 675 -8.35 -4.84 21.97
N MET A 676 -7.73 -6.02 22.02
CA MET A 676 -8.46 -7.30 22.09
C MET A 676 -8.93 -7.53 23.54
N LEU A 677 -10.22 -7.78 23.73
CA LEU A 677 -10.87 -7.86 25.04
C LEU A 677 -11.74 -9.11 25.17
N ALA A 678 -11.58 -9.84 26.27
CA ALA A 678 -12.52 -10.85 26.71
C ALA A 678 -13.86 -10.22 27.16
N PRO A 679 -14.97 -10.98 27.23
CA PRO A 679 -16.25 -10.49 27.77
C PRO A 679 -16.08 -9.87 29.17
N GLY A 680 -16.53 -8.63 29.36
CA GLY A 680 -16.42 -7.88 30.62
C GLY A 680 -15.05 -7.27 30.89
N GLU A 681 -14.02 -7.53 30.07
CA GLU A 681 -12.69 -6.94 30.23
C GLU A 681 -12.70 -5.44 29.87
N THR A 682 -11.98 -4.65 30.66
CA THR A 682 -11.73 -3.22 30.42
C THR A 682 -10.23 -2.97 30.23
N ARG A 683 -9.86 -2.19 29.21
CA ARG A 683 -8.49 -1.66 29.05
C ARG A 683 -8.50 -0.15 28.87
N GLU A 684 -7.45 0.51 29.35
CA GLU A 684 -7.19 1.91 29.03
C GLU A 684 -6.50 2.02 27.67
N VAL A 685 -6.90 3.01 26.88
CA VAL A 685 -6.25 3.44 25.65
C VAL A 685 -5.70 4.84 25.87
N SER A 686 -4.47 5.06 25.42
CA SER A 686 -3.78 6.36 25.49
C SER A 686 -3.26 6.76 24.11
N VAL A 687 -3.65 7.93 23.64
CA VAL A 687 -3.23 8.52 22.37
C VAL A 687 -2.45 9.80 22.63
N VAL A 688 -1.27 9.91 22.03
CA VAL A 688 -0.50 11.16 21.97
C VAL A 688 -0.54 11.65 20.53
N ALA A 689 -1.13 12.82 20.33
CA ALA A 689 -1.33 13.34 18.99
C ALA A 689 -0.04 13.90 18.40
N ASP A 690 0.22 13.57 17.14
CA ASP A 690 1.20 14.29 16.35
C ASP A 690 0.70 15.74 16.13
N PRO A 691 1.48 16.76 16.53
CA PRO A 691 1.05 18.15 16.40
C PRO A 691 0.86 18.61 14.94
N ARG A 692 1.49 17.97 13.95
CA ARG A 692 1.31 18.29 12.52
C ARG A 692 -0.07 17.90 12.01
N VAL A 693 -0.66 16.84 12.57
CA VAL A 693 -2.03 16.44 12.25
C VAL A 693 -3.05 17.49 12.76
N ILE A 694 -2.70 18.19 13.84
CA ILE A 694 -3.53 19.25 14.44
C ILE A 694 -3.31 20.61 13.75
N GLY A 695 -2.06 20.90 13.37
CA GLY A 695 -1.61 22.20 12.90
C GLY A 695 -1.90 22.51 11.42
N ASP A 696 -1.49 23.73 11.05
CA ASP A 696 -1.42 24.23 9.67
C ASP A 696 0.03 24.33 9.22
N TYR A 697 0.27 24.18 7.92
CA TYR A 697 1.58 24.47 7.35
C TYR A 697 1.65 25.93 6.86
N ASP A 698 2.53 26.73 7.46
CA ASP A 698 2.83 28.10 6.99
C ASP A 698 3.94 28.03 5.93
N VAL A 699 3.54 28.15 4.66
CA VAL A 699 4.43 28.10 3.49
C VAL A 699 5.48 29.22 3.54
N LYS A 700 5.08 30.44 3.91
CA LYS A 700 6.01 31.59 3.91
C LYS A 700 7.05 31.45 5.01
N ALA A 701 6.64 30.98 6.18
CA ALA A 701 7.54 30.78 7.31
C ALA A 701 8.24 29.40 7.30
N GLN A 702 7.91 28.54 6.32
CA GLN A 702 8.36 27.16 6.15
C GLN A 702 8.37 26.43 7.49
N ARG A 703 7.18 26.29 8.10
CA ARG A 703 7.03 25.64 9.41
C ARG A 703 5.58 25.23 9.66
N TRP A 704 5.42 24.23 10.51
CA TRP A 704 4.12 23.91 11.09
C TRP A 704 3.76 24.89 12.19
N VAL A 705 2.49 25.24 12.28
CA VAL A 705 1.92 26.09 13.33
C VAL A 705 0.71 25.39 13.93
N VAL A 706 0.75 25.15 15.24
CA VAL A 706 -0.43 24.77 16.04
C VAL A 706 -0.92 26.02 16.73
N PRO A 707 -2.09 26.56 16.37
CA PRO A 707 -2.64 27.75 17.02
C PRO A 707 -2.96 27.49 18.50
N ALA A 708 -2.74 28.49 19.36
CA ALA A 708 -3.29 28.45 20.71
C ALA A 708 -4.82 28.50 20.64
N GLY A 709 -5.51 27.73 21.48
CA GLY A 709 -6.97 27.73 21.46
C GLY A 709 -7.60 26.58 22.23
N ILE A 710 -8.92 26.53 22.18
CA ILE A 710 -9.72 25.41 22.70
C ILE A 710 -10.01 24.48 21.54
N TYR A 711 -9.67 23.21 21.73
CA TYR A 711 -9.88 22.14 20.77
C TYR A 711 -10.94 21.19 21.31
N GLY A 712 -11.85 20.77 20.44
CA GLY A 712 -12.80 19.70 20.72
C GLY A 712 -12.14 18.34 20.50
N ILE A 713 -12.32 17.43 21.46
CA ILE A 713 -11.88 16.05 21.38
C ILE A 713 -13.11 15.16 21.31
N GLU A 714 -13.10 14.22 20.37
CA GLU A 714 -14.16 13.25 20.16
C GLU A 714 -13.57 11.85 20.14
N VAL A 715 -14.16 10.93 20.90
CA VAL A 715 -13.85 9.50 20.84
C VAL A 715 -15.10 8.76 20.39
N GLY A 716 -14.97 7.91 19.39
CA GLY A 716 -16.10 7.15 18.86
C GLY A 716 -15.67 6.02 17.93
N PRO A 717 -16.65 5.21 17.47
CA PRO A 717 -16.38 4.03 16.65
C PRO A 717 -16.18 4.37 15.17
N SER A 718 -16.52 5.58 14.72
CA SER A 718 -16.36 6.03 13.33
C SER A 718 -16.22 7.55 13.25
N ALA A 719 -15.91 8.09 12.07
CA ALA A 719 -15.79 9.54 11.86
C ALA A 719 -17.09 10.32 12.13
N THR A 720 -18.25 9.67 11.99
CA THR A 720 -19.57 10.30 12.14
C THR A 720 -20.26 9.96 13.46
N GLU A 721 -19.73 9.03 14.25
CA GLU A 721 -20.29 8.65 15.54
C GLU A 721 -19.36 9.06 16.69
N THR A 722 -19.94 9.69 17.71
CA THR A 722 -19.19 10.17 18.87
C THR A 722 -19.80 9.62 20.14
N SER A 723 -19.01 8.88 20.92
CA SER A 723 -19.41 8.36 22.23
C SER A 723 -19.00 9.29 23.37
N LEU A 724 -17.79 9.86 23.30
CA LEU A 724 -17.24 10.73 24.35
C LEU A 724 -16.77 12.05 23.75
N ARG A 725 -16.93 13.14 24.52
CA ARG A 725 -16.48 14.49 24.15
C ARG A 725 -15.71 15.13 25.28
N ALA A 726 -14.64 15.84 24.94
CA ALA A 726 -13.92 16.71 25.86
C ALA A 726 -13.51 18.01 25.15
N ARG A 727 -13.08 18.98 25.94
CA ARG A 727 -12.43 20.19 25.42
C ARG A 727 -11.09 20.35 26.12
N VAL A 728 -10.10 20.79 25.36
CA VAL A 728 -8.72 20.94 25.86
C VAL A 728 -8.12 22.22 25.32
N LYS A 729 -7.35 22.91 26.16
CA LYS A 729 -6.63 24.12 25.77
C LYS A 729 -5.23 23.74 25.29
N LEU A 730 -4.88 24.12 24.07
CA LEU A 730 -3.51 24.00 23.54
C LEU A 730 -2.82 25.36 23.52
N ALA A 731 -1.52 25.35 23.78
CA ALA A 731 -0.64 26.50 23.62
C ALA A 731 -0.18 26.61 22.17
N LYS A 732 0.23 27.82 21.76
CA LYS A 732 0.81 28.02 20.42
C LYS A 732 2.11 27.21 20.33
N GLN A 733 2.27 26.47 19.25
CA GLN A 733 3.48 25.72 18.94
C GLN A 733 3.88 25.93 17.49
N THR A 734 5.18 25.89 17.24
CA THR A 734 5.73 25.80 15.88
C THR A 734 6.66 24.62 15.77
N LEU A 735 6.65 23.91 14.64
CA LEU A 735 7.61 22.84 14.34
C LEU A 735 8.33 23.13 13.04
N LYS A 736 9.54 22.57 12.91
CA LYS A 736 10.22 22.53 11.61
C LYS A 736 9.38 21.72 10.61
N PRO A 737 9.50 22.02 9.30
CA PRO A 737 8.83 21.31 8.22
C PRO A 737 8.84 19.78 8.32
#